data_AF-A0A9W9KQ99-F1
#
_entry.id   AF-A0A9W9KQ99-F1
#
_cell.length_a   1.000
_cell.length_b   1.000
_cell.length_c   1.000
_cell.angle_alpha   90.00
_cell.angle_beta   90.00
_cell.angle_gamma   90.00
#
_symmetry.space_group_name_H-M   'P 1'
#
loop_
_entity.id
_entity.type
_entity.pdbx_description
1 polymer ?
#
loop_
_entity_poly.entity_id
_entity_poly.type
_entity_poly.pdbx_seq_one_letter_code
_entity_poly.pdbx_strand_id
1 'polypeptide(L)'
;MAAKRKASAMGAAVDEEPADPSDELAFYCLGGGNEVGRSCHIIQYKGKTVMLDAGMHPAKEGFSALPFFDEFDLSTVDILLISHFHVDHSSALPYVLSKTNFKGRVFMTHATKAIYKWLIQDNVRVSNTASSSDQRTTLYTERDHLSTLPLIETIDFNTTHTINSIRITPFPAGHVLGAAMFLVSIAGLNILFTGDYSREEDRHLIPAEVPRGIKIDVLITESTFGISSNPPRLEREAALMKSITGVLNRGGRVLMPVFALGRAQELLLILDEYWERHPELQKIPIYYIGNMARRCMVVYQTYIGAMNDNIKRLFRQRMAEAEARGDKSVSAGPWDFRFVRSLRSLERFDDLGGCVMLASPGMLQTGTSRELLERWAPSDRNGVVMTGYSVEGTMAKQLLNEPEQIPAVMSKGPAGHGRGRVPGGNDEEQKFMIPRRCTVDEVSFAAHVDGVENRNFIEEVAAPVVILVHGEKHQMMRLKSKLLSLNVDKTVKVKVYTPANCDEVRIPFRKDKIAKVVGKLAQVAPPLEQNDSQLMAGVLVQNGFDLSLMAPDDLREYAGLTTTTITCKQHITLSSASMDLIRWALEGTFGAIEEVGTNIESEPREEPGNEADESSLKQEAVDGEIPMEGTQTFLVMGCVVLRHHARTREIELEWEGNMMNDGIADAVMAVLFTVESSPASVKQSAKHKHHHHDDDIPTPPNPHSQLESAERLERLLMMLEAQFGSEIAPIERPRVPADLANGTHENGGDQTEANLERIADIESAELDRLQALGIPVPGIEIKVDKHVARVWLENLEVECANAVLRDRIRVVVERAVETVSGLWAASSMPKEAALNGSAQEPMEMAIHAAAKKAAAIEA
;
A
#
# COMPACT_ATOMS: atom_id res chain seq x y z
N MET A 1 -24.62 10.02 -36.84
CA MET A 1 -25.73 10.63 -36.07
C MET A 1 -25.19 11.09 -34.73
N ALA A 2 -24.65 12.31 -34.69
CA ALA A 2 -24.29 12.98 -33.46
C ALA A 2 -25.53 13.68 -32.88
N ALA A 3 -25.84 13.48 -31.60
CA ALA A 3 -26.80 14.33 -30.90
C ALA A 3 -26.57 14.36 -29.38
N LYS A 4 -25.98 15.49 -28.95
CA LYS A 4 -26.30 16.32 -27.77
C LYS A 4 -26.08 15.72 -26.37
N ARG A 5 -24.87 15.93 -25.82
CA ARG A 5 -24.66 16.10 -24.37
C ARG A 5 -25.22 17.46 -23.94
N LYS A 6 -25.94 17.47 -22.81
CA LYS A 6 -26.56 18.65 -22.19
C LYS A 6 -25.50 19.59 -21.59
N ALA A 7 -25.74 20.89 -21.75
CA ALA A 7 -24.96 22.00 -21.25
C ALA A 7 -25.11 22.21 -19.72
N SER A 8 -24.80 21.18 -18.91
CA SER A 8 -24.69 21.28 -17.45
C SER A 8 -23.27 21.02 -16.94
N ALA A 9 -22.27 21.01 -17.83
CA ALA A 9 -20.88 20.69 -17.53
C ALA A 9 -19.94 21.92 -17.61
N MET A 10 -20.47 23.12 -17.37
CA MET A 10 -19.69 24.38 -17.42
C MET A 10 -19.88 25.24 -16.16
N GLY A 11 -19.98 24.60 -14.99
CA GLY A 11 -19.95 25.30 -13.70
C GLY A 11 -19.23 24.42 -12.68
N ALA A 12 -18.12 24.93 -12.15
CA ALA A 12 -17.17 24.30 -11.23
C ALA A 12 -16.06 23.44 -11.89
N ALA A 13 -15.20 24.09 -12.66
CA ALA A 13 -13.78 23.75 -12.63
C ALA A 13 -13.15 24.58 -11.50
N VAL A 14 -13.36 24.13 -10.26
CA VAL A 14 -12.33 24.30 -9.23
C VAL A 14 -11.33 23.21 -9.58
N ASP A 15 -10.05 23.54 -9.69
CA ASP A 15 -8.97 22.58 -9.91
C ASP A 15 -9.06 21.46 -8.84
N GLU A 16 -9.77 20.37 -9.15
CA GLU A 16 -9.63 19.13 -8.41
C GLU A 16 -8.28 18.55 -8.84
N GLU A 17 -7.24 18.85 -8.06
CA GLU A 17 -6.05 18.01 -8.03
C GLU A 17 -6.52 16.53 -8.06
N PRO A 18 -5.93 15.69 -8.93
CA PRO A 18 -6.30 14.28 -8.99
C PRO A 18 -6.17 13.71 -7.58
N ALA A 19 -7.30 13.32 -6.98
CA ALA A 19 -7.31 12.77 -5.64
C ALA A 19 -6.35 11.57 -5.64
N ASP A 20 -5.34 11.62 -4.78
CA ASP A 20 -4.46 10.47 -4.58
C ASP A 20 -5.36 9.27 -4.23
N PRO A 21 -5.31 8.15 -4.98
CA PRO A 21 -6.09 6.96 -4.65
C PRO A 21 -5.88 6.50 -3.20
N SER A 22 -4.75 6.88 -2.58
CA SER A 22 -4.46 6.61 -1.16
C SER A 22 -5.35 7.39 -0.17
N ASP A 23 -6.02 8.48 -0.60
CA ASP A 23 -6.97 9.27 0.18
C ASP A 23 -8.41 8.71 0.15
N GLU A 24 -8.65 7.64 -0.60
CA GLU A 24 -9.92 6.93 -0.61
C GLU A 24 -9.89 5.75 0.35
N LEU A 25 -10.86 5.67 1.26
CA LEU A 25 -11.18 4.43 1.94
C LEU A 25 -11.92 3.53 0.95
N ALA A 26 -11.31 2.41 0.59
CA ALA A 26 -11.97 1.34 -0.15
C ALA A 26 -12.53 0.29 0.82
N PHE A 27 -13.81 -0.04 0.67
CA PHE A 27 -14.48 -1.11 1.40
C PHE A 27 -14.94 -2.17 0.39
N TYR A 28 -14.47 -3.41 0.56
CA TYR A 28 -14.85 -4.56 -0.25
C TYR A 28 -15.72 -5.52 0.57
N CYS A 29 -16.90 -5.87 0.05
CA CYS A 29 -17.80 -6.78 0.72
C CYS A 29 -17.67 -8.20 0.15
N LEU A 30 -16.90 -9.09 0.78
CA LEU A 30 -16.72 -10.47 0.28
C LEU A 30 -17.77 -11.46 0.80
N GLY A 31 -18.56 -11.07 1.81
CA GLY A 31 -19.64 -11.86 2.37
C GLY A 31 -20.42 -11.07 3.42
N GLY A 32 -21.67 -11.43 3.69
CA GLY A 32 -22.55 -10.66 4.57
C GLY A 32 -23.09 -9.35 3.97
N GLY A 33 -22.90 -9.12 2.67
CA GLY A 33 -23.49 -7.98 1.94
C GLY A 33 -24.87 -8.33 1.39
N ASN A 34 -25.91 -7.65 1.86
CA ASN A 34 -27.33 -7.95 1.56
C ASN A 34 -27.76 -9.40 1.91
N GLU A 35 -27.03 -10.08 2.79
CA GLU A 35 -27.36 -11.41 3.34
C GLU A 35 -26.91 -11.53 4.81
N VAL A 36 -27.40 -12.56 5.50
CA VAL A 36 -26.91 -12.98 6.83
C VAL A 36 -26.14 -14.28 6.64
N GLY A 37 -24.90 -14.35 7.14
CA GLY A 37 -23.98 -15.48 6.91
C GLY A 37 -22.69 -15.09 6.20
N ARG A 38 -21.64 -15.91 6.38
CA ARG A 38 -20.29 -15.75 5.78
C ARG A 38 -19.74 -14.32 5.83
N SER A 39 -19.89 -13.63 6.96
CA SER A 39 -19.38 -12.27 7.15
C SER A 39 -17.88 -12.23 6.85
N CYS A 40 -17.51 -11.31 5.97
CA CYS A 40 -16.14 -11.08 5.53
C CYS A 40 -16.08 -9.75 4.78
N HIS A 41 -15.37 -8.78 5.34
CA HIS A 41 -15.24 -7.45 4.76
C HIS A 41 -13.77 -7.03 4.74
N ILE A 42 -13.35 -6.28 3.73
CA ILE A 42 -11.98 -5.75 3.65
C ILE A 42 -12.04 -4.24 3.59
N ILE A 43 -11.25 -3.58 4.44
CA ILE A 43 -11.00 -2.14 4.37
C ILE A 43 -9.57 -1.89 3.91
N GLN A 44 -9.41 -1.00 2.95
CA GLN A 44 -8.12 -0.54 2.47
C GLN A 44 -8.05 0.98 2.54
N TYR A 45 -7.04 1.51 3.23
CA TYR A 45 -6.80 2.95 3.34
C TYR A 45 -5.31 3.20 3.50
N LYS A 46 -4.77 4.18 2.75
CA LYS A 46 -3.35 4.57 2.86
C LYS A 46 -2.35 3.41 2.77
N GLY A 47 -2.61 2.46 1.87
CA GLY A 47 -1.77 1.26 1.66
C GLY A 47 -1.81 0.23 2.79
N LYS A 48 -2.78 0.34 3.72
CA LYS A 48 -3.03 -0.63 4.79
C LYS A 48 -4.32 -1.37 4.53
N THR A 49 -4.29 -2.69 4.73
CA THR A 49 -5.43 -3.57 4.43
C THR A 49 -5.82 -4.37 5.66
N VAL A 50 -7.06 -4.21 6.12
CA VAL A 50 -7.62 -4.95 7.26
C VAL A 50 -8.82 -5.76 6.81
N MET A 51 -8.81 -7.05 7.14
CA MET A 51 -9.92 -7.97 6.93
C MET A 51 -10.72 -8.11 8.24
N LEU A 52 -12.04 -8.00 8.13
CA LEU A 52 -12.99 -8.04 9.23
C LEU A 52 -13.86 -9.29 9.05
N ASP A 53 -13.72 -10.21 10.01
CA ASP A 53 -14.35 -11.54 10.03
C ASP A 53 -13.99 -12.46 8.85
N ALA A 54 -14.20 -13.77 9.07
CA ALA A 54 -14.00 -14.83 8.09
C ALA A 54 -14.91 -16.02 8.43
N GLY A 55 -16.19 -15.90 8.11
CA GLY A 55 -17.19 -16.94 8.42
C GLY A 55 -17.66 -17.79 7.24
N MET A 56 -18.54 -18.75 7.51
CA MET A 56 -19.23 -19.54 6.47
C MET A 56 -20.75 -19.36 6.51
N HIS A 57 -21.40 -19.55 5.36
CA HIS A 57 -22.85 -19.41 5.24
C HIS A 57 -23.56 -20.67 5.75
N PRO A 58 -24.39 -20.60 6.81
CA PRO A 58 -24.95 -21.79 7.45
C PRO A 58 -25.90 -22.64 6.56
N ALA A 59 -26.52 -22.02 5.57
CA ALA A 59 -27.45 -22.69 4.64
C ALA A 59 -26.81 -23.19 3.33
N LYS A 60 -25.49 -23.06 3.16
CA LYS A 60 -24.77 -23.48 1.94
C LYS A 60 -23.73 -24.56 2.28
N GLU A 61 -23.32 -25.32 1.28
CA GLU A 61 -22.37 -26.43 1.44
C GLU A 61 -21.12 -26.26 0.57
N GLY A 62 -20.02 -26.88 0.98
CA GLY A 62 -18.75 -26.84 0.25
C GLY A 62 -18.24 -25.42 0.01
N PHE A 63 -17.62 -25.18 -1.15
CA PHE A 63 -17.04 -23.87 -1.50
C PHE A 63 -18.10 -22.76 -1.57
N SER A 64 -19.37 -23.07 -1.86
CA SER A 64 -20.43 -22.07 -1.93
C SER A 64 -20.75 -21.42 -0.58
N ALA A 65 -20.36 -22.06 0.52
CA ALA A 65 -20.49 -21.53 1.87
C ALA A 65 -19.41 -20.50 2.23
N LEU A 66 -18.30 -20.45 1.49
CA LEU A 66 -17.22 -19.51 1.75
C LEU A 66 -17.61 -18.08 1.28
N PRO A 67 -16.96 -17.05 1.84
CA PRO A 67 -16.86 -15.74 1.23
C PRO A 67 -16.18 -15.81 -0.15
N PHE A 68 -16.35 -14.77 -0.95
CA PHE A 68 -15.76 -14.62 -2.28
C PHE A 68 -14.28 -14.24 -2.20
N PHE A 69 -13.45 -15.13 -1.66
CA PHE A 69 -12.00 -14.89 -1.48
C PHE A 69 -11.22 -14.77 -2.81
N ASP A 70 -11.79 -15.23 -3.91
CA ASP A 70 -11.25 -15.12 -5.27
C ASP A 70 -11.27 -13.68 -5.81
N GLU A 71 -12.11 -12.81 -5.26
CA GLU A 71 -12.24 -11.40 -5.66
C GLU A 71 -11.17 -10.49 -5.02
N PHE A 72 -10.32 -11.01 -4.13
CA PHE A 72 -9.31 -10.20 -3.44
C PHE A 72 -8.03 -10.99 -3.14
N ASP A 73 -6.86 -10.38 -3.36
CA ASP A 73 -5.58 -10.99 -3.00
C ASP A 73 -5.34 -10.91 -1.49
N LEU A 74 -5.62 -12.00 -0.77
CA LEU A 74 -5.44 -12.10 0.68
C LEU A 74 -3.98 -11.98 1.13
N SER A 75 -2.99 -12.10 0.24
CA SER A 75 -1.59 -11.89 0.61
C SER A 75 -1.26 -10.43 0.94
N THR A 76 -2.12 -9.49 0.52
CA THR A 76 -2.00 -8.06 0.80
C THR A 76 -2.63 -7.64 2.14
N VAL A 77 -3.32 -8.54 2.83
CA VAL A 77 -3.99 -8.24 4.10
C VAL A 77 -2.97 -8.21 5.24
N ASP A 78 -2.86 -7.07 5.93
CA ASP A 78 -1.97 -6.89 7.08
C ASP A 78 -2.52 -7.58 8.33
N ILE A 79 -3.82 -7.39 8.59
CA ILE A 79 -4.49 -7.79 9.83
C ILE A 79 -5.86 -8.38 9.52
N LEU A 80 -6.19 -9.50 10.17
CA LEU A 80 -7.51 -10.10 10.19
C LEU A 80 -8.08 -10.03 11.62
N LEU A 81 -9.23 -9.39 11.79
CA LEU A 81 -9.91 -9.23 13.07
C LEU A 81 -11.15 -10.11 13.09
N ILE A 82 -11.27 -11.01 14.08
CA ILE A 82 -12.49 -11.79 14.30
C ILE A 82 -13.28 -11.19 15.45
N SER A 83 -14.48 -10.69 15.16
CA SER A 83 -15.41 -10.08 16.11
C SER A 83 -15.82 -11.06 17.21
N HIS A 84 -16.27 -12.26 16.83
CA HIS A 84 -16.74 -13.27 17.76
C HIS A 84 -16.72 -14.68 17.18
N PHE A 85 -17.06 -15.67 18.01
CA PHE A 85 -16.85 -17.08 17.69
C PHE A 85 -17.93 -17.72 16.82
N HIS A 86 -19.01 -17.03 16.42
CA HIS A 86 -20.05 -17.70 15.63
C HIS A 86 -19.52 -18.17 14.27
N VAL A 87 -20.21 -19.17 13.70
CA VAL A 87 -19.77 -19.88 12.49
C VAL A 87 -19.73 -18.93 11.29
N ASP A 88 -20.75 -18.10 11.15
CA ASP A 88 -20.90 -17.05 10.16
C ASP A 88 -19.91 -15.89 10.29
N HIS A 89 -19.07 -15.85 11.32
CA HIS A 89 -17.99 -14.86 11.48
C HIS A 89 -16.59 -15.46 11.56
N SER A 90 -16.44 -16.75 11.91
CA SER A 90 -15.12 -17.32 12.21
C SER A 90 -14.81 -18.66 11.55
N SER A 91 -15.79 -19.40 11.02
CA SER A 91 -15.56 -20.78 10.58
C SER A 91 -14.81 -20.93 9.26
N ALA A 92 -14.63 -19.86 8.48
CA ALA A 92 -13.76 -19.90 7.30
C ALA A 92 -12.28 -19.61 7.67
N LEU A 93 -11.98 -19.17 8.88
CA LEU A 93 -10.62 -18.84 9.30
C LEU A 93 -9.59 -19.99 9.12
N PRO A 94 -9.89 -21.28 9.44
CA PRO A 94 -8.93 -22.35 9.16
C PRO A 94 -8.63 -22.50 7.67
N TYR A 95 -9.64 -22.27 6.80
CA TYR A 95 -9.46 -22.28 5.36
C TYR A 95 -8.56 -21.12 4.91
N VAL A 96 -8.83 -19.90 5.39
CA VAL A 96 -7.99 -18.72 5.11
C VAL A 96 -6.53 -18.99 5.51
N LEU A 97 -6.29 -19.48 6.72
CA LEU A 97 -4.93 -19.66 7.25
C LEU A 97 -4.15 -20.85 6.65
N SER A 98 -4.83 -21.90 6.18
CA SER A 98 -4.16 -23.13 5.73
C SER A 98 -4.26 -23.41 4.22
N LYS A 99 -5.23 -22.79 3.53
CA LYS A 99 -5.54 -23.07 2.12
C LYS A 99 -5.44 -21.85 1.20
N THR A 100 -5.15 -20.66 1.73
CA THR A 100 -4.98 -19.43 0.92
C THR A 100 -3.57 -18.86 1.05
N ASN A 101 -3.29 -17.77 0.32
CA ASN A 101 -2.01 -17.06 0.32
C ASN A 101 -1.89 -15.97 1.41
N PHE A 102 -2.82 -15.92 2.38
CA PHE A 102 -2.82 -14.99 3.50
C PHE A 102 -1.54 -15.10 4.35
N LYS A 103 -0.96 -13.94 4.70
CA LYS A 103 0.28 -13.83 5.51
C LYS A 103 0.18 -12.83 6.68
N GLY A 104 -0.98 -12.22 6.85
CA GLY A 104 -1.22 -11.22 7.90
C GLY A 104 -1.29 -11.81 9.31
N ARG A 105 -1.50 -10.94 10.29
CA ARG A 105 -1.71 -11.32 11.70
C ARG A 105 -3.19 -11.45 12.00
N VAL A 106 -3.57 -12.41 12.84
CA VAL A 106 -4.97 -12.64 13.22
C VAL A 106 -5.20 -12.30 14.69
N PHE A 107 -6.27 -11.57 15.00
CA PHE A 107 -6.64 -11.24 16.37
C PHE A 107 -8.05 -11.69 16.74
N MET A 108 -8.17 -12.22 17.96
CA MET A 108 -9.41 -12.56 18.65
C MET A 108 -9.33 -12.08 20.10
N THR A 109 -10.46 -11.90 20.77
CA THR A 109 -10.43 -11.82 22.23
C THR A 109 -10.07 -13.17 22.85
N HIS A 110 -9.60 -13.16 24.10
CA HIS A 110 -9.24 -14.38 24.83
C HIS A 110 -10.37 -15.41 24.89
N ALA A 111 -11.59 -14.96 25.21
CA ALA A 111 -12.76 -15.83 25.27
C ALA A 111 -13.15 -16.35 23.89
N THR A 112 -13.14 -15.51 22.85
CA THR A 112 -13.43 -15.91 21.47
C THR A 112 -12.49 -17.03 21.01
N LYS A 113 -11.17 -16.89 21.20
CA LYS A 113 -10.19 -17.93 20.82
C LYS A 113 -10.42 -19.27 21.54
N ALA A 114 -10.75 -19.22 22.84
CA ALA A 114 -10.98 -20.42 23.64
C ALA A 114 -12.24 -21.18 23.20
N ILE A 115 -13.30 -20.47 22.86
CA ILE A 115 -14.56 -21.05 22.39
C ILE A 115 -14.41 -21.54 20.94
N TYR A 116 -13.81 -20.71 20.08
CA TYR A 116 -13.50 -20.99 18.68
C TYR A 116 -12.84 -22.36 18.49
N LYS A 117 -11.84 -22.69 19.33
CA LYS A 117 -11.18 -24.00 19.31
C LYS A 117 -12.18 -25.15 19.27
N TRP A 118 -13.14 -25.15 20.19
CA TRP A 118 -14.07 -26.26 20.34
C TRP A 118 -15.21 -26.20 19.32
N LEU A 119 -15.70 -24.99 19.00
CA LEU A 119 -16.81 -24.82 18.07
C LEU A 119 -16.45 -25.28 16.66
N ILE A 120 -15.26 -24.90 16.18
CA ILE A 120 -14.83 -25.30 14.84
C ILE A 120 -14.52 -26.79 14.77
N GLN A 121 -13.99 -27.40 15.85
CA GLN A 121 -13.83 -28.87 15.91
C GLN A 121 -15.17 -29.60 15.77
N ASP A 122 -16.23 -29.10 16.41
CA ASP A 122 -17.57 -29.69 16.29
C ASP A 122 -18.19 -29.44 14.92
N ASN A 123 -18.02 -28.22 14.37
CA ASN A 123 -18.47 -27.88 13.01
C ASN A 123 -17.89 -28.84 11.96
N VAL A 124 -16.58 -29.12 12.00
CA VAL A 124 -15.92 -30.08 11.10
C VAL A 124 -16.51 -31.49 11.25
N ARG A 125 -16.80 -31.93 12.49
CA ARG A 125 -17.38 -33.26 12.76
C ARG A 125 -18.80 -33.37 12.23
N VAL A 126 -19.63 -32.35 12.48
CA VAL A 126 -21.02 -32.30 12.01
C VAL A 126 -21.06 -32.24 10.48
N SER A 127 -20.23 -31.40 9.86
CA SER A 127 -20.14 -31.31 8.40
C SER A 127 -19.74 -32.64 7.77
N ASN A 128 -18.77 -33.36 8.35
CA ASN A 128 -18.35 -34.68 7.85
C ASN A 128 -19.42 -35.78 7.98
N THR A 129 -20.39 -35.59 8.88
CA THR A 129 -21.49 -36.56 9.11
C THR A 129 -22.70 -36.27 8.21
N ALA A 130 -22.90 -35.01 7.83
CA ALA A 130 -24.02 -34.53 7.02
C ALA A 130 -23.89 -34.88 5.51
N SER A 131 -22.67 -34.97 4.99
CA SER A 131 -22.44 -35.24 3.56
C SER A 131 -22.69 -36.70 3.20
N SER A 132 -23.94 -37.01 2.84
CA SER A 132 -24.36 -38.33 2.31
C SER A 132 -24.07 -38.52 0.81
N SER A 133 -23.38 -37.58 0.16
CA SER A 133 -23.05 -37.62 -1.28
C SER A 133 -21.62 -38.10 -1.55
N ASP A 134 -21.44 -38.81 -2.68
CA ASP A 134 -20.15 -39.27 -3.22
C ASP A 134 -19.17 -38.12 -3.56
N GLN A 135 -19.56 -36.85 -3.38
CA GLN A 135 -18.73 -35.65 -3.56
C GLN A 135 -18.42 -35.01 -2.20
N ARG A 136 -17.56 -35.66 -1.43
CA ARG A 136 -17.07 -35.14 -0.14
C ARG A 136 -16.08 -34.00 -0.36
N THR A 137 -16.56 -32.78 -0.56
CA THR A 137 -15.69 -31.59 -0.58
C THR A 137 -15.40 -31.15 0.86
N THR A 138 -14.31 -31.68 1.43
CA THR A 138 -13.82 -31.25 2.75
C THR A 138 -13.00 -29.97 2.58
N LEU A 139 -13.51 -28.84 3.09
CA LEU A 139 -12.81 -27.54 3.00
C LEU A 139 -11.53 -27.52 3.84
N TYR A 140 -11.60 -28.05 5.05
CA TYR A 140 -10.48 -28.21 5.97
C TYR A 140 -10.77 -29.31 7.00
N THR A 141 -9.72 -29.84 7.60
CA THR A 141 -9.78 -30.94 8.58
C THR A 141 -9.62 -30.43 10.02
N GLU A 142 -9.94 -31.28 11.01
CA GLU A 142 -9.64 -30.99 12.43
C GLU A 142 -8.13 -30.74 12.65
N ARG A 143 -7.27 -31.40 11.87
CA ARG A 143 -5.82 -31.18 11.91
C ARG A 143 -5.44 -29.79 11.39
N ASP A 144 -6.02 -29.35 10.28
CA ASP A 144 -5.78 -28.00 9.74
C ASP A 144 -6.16 -26.94 10.78
N HIS A 145 -7.35 -27.05 11.37
CA HIS A 145 -7.80 -26.16 12.45
C HIS A 145 -6.84 -26.13 13.65
N LEU A 146 -6.44 -27.30 14.17
CA LEU A 146 -5.51 -27.35 15.30
C LEU A 146 -4.13 -26.74 14.97
N SER A 147 -3.68 -26.85 13.72
CA SER A 147 -2.41 -26.26 13.28
C SER A 147 -2.46 -24.74 13.14
N THR A 148 -3.64 -24.15 12.96
CA THR A 148 -3.83 -22.70 12.77
C THR A 148 -4.10 -21.96 14.08
N LEU A 149 -4.54 -22.64 15.14
CA LEU A 149 -4.77 -22.04 16.47
C LEU A 149 -3.57 -21.26 17.06
N PRO A 150 -2.30 -21.69 16.91
CA PRO A 150 -1.15 -20.93 17.38
C PRO A 150 -0.92 -19.61 16.63
N LEU A 151 -1.43 -19.48 15.40
CA LEU A 151 -1.29 -18.29 14.56
C LEU A 151 -2.25 -17.16 14.96
N ILE A 152 -3.24 -17.46 15.81
CA ILE A 152 -4.23 -16.50 16.29
C ILE A 152 -3.69 -15.82 17.54
N GLU A 153 -3.55 -14.50 17.52
CA GLU A 153 -3.15 -13.70 18.66
C GLU A 153 -4.38 -13.27 19.47
N THR A 154 -4.21 -13.14 20.78
CA THR A 154 -5.28 -12.69 21.67
C THR A 154 -5.10 -11.23 22.05
N ILE A 155 -6.20 -10.49 22.10
CA ILE A 155 -6.24 -9.07 22.47
C ILE A 155 -7.23 -8.84 23.63
N ASP A 156 -6.87 -7.96 24.54
CA ASP A 156 -7.70 -7.56 25.68
C ASP A 156 -8.59 -6.36 25.34
N PHE A 157 -9.78 -6.33 25.94
CA PHE A 157 -10.71 -5.23 25.79
C PHE A 157 -10.10 -3.89 26.24
N ASN A 158 -10.51 -2.81 25.57
CA ASN A 158 -10.12 -1.43 25.85
C ASN A 158 -8.60 -1.17 25.79
N THR A 159 -7.84 -2.06 25.14
CA THR A 159 -6.39 -1.91 24.96
C THR A 159 -6.10 -1.64 23.50
N THR A 160 -5.36 -0.56 23.22
CA THR A 160 -4.97 -0.20 21.86
C THR A 160 -3.66 -0.90 21.48
N HIS A 161 -3.70 -1.70 20.41
CA HIS A 161 -2.52 -2.32 19.82
C HIS A 161 -2.18 -1.66 18.49
N THR A 162 -0.91 -1.32 18.29
CA THR A 162 -0.41 -0.73 17.04
C THR A 162 0.38 -1.77 16.26
N ILE A 163 -0.07 -2.12 15.06
CA ILE A 163 0.55 -3.11 14.18
C ILE A 163 0.67 -2.49 12.78
N ASN A 164 1.88 -2.38 12.24
CA ASN A 164 2.12 -1.81 10.90
C ASN A 164 1.45 -0.43 10.67
N SER A 165 1.43 0.45 11.67
CA SER A 165 0.74 1.76 11.67
C SER A 165 -0.81 1.70 11.66
N ILE A 166 -1.39 0.54 11.91
CA ILE A 166 -2.83 0.34 12.15
C ILE A 166 -3.02 0.22 13.66
N ARG A 167 -3.85 1.07 14.25
CA ARG A 167 -4.24 0.94 15.66
C ARG A 167 -5.56 0.21 15.77
N ILE A 168 -5.61 -0.85 16.57
CA ILE A 168 -6.83 -1.64 16.83
C ILE A 168 -7.16 -1.58 18.31
N THR A 169 -8.43 -1.31 18.64
CA THR A 169 -8.92 -1.31 20.04
C THR A 169 -10.26 -2.05 20.09
N PRO A 170 -10.35 -3.21 20.78
CA PRO A 170 -11.60 -3.94 20.92
C PRO A 170 -12.44 -3.41 22.09
N PHE A 171 -13.74 -3.24 21.86
CA PHE A 171 -14.73 -2.89 22.87
C PHE A 171 -15.75 -4.03 23.02
N PRO A 172 -16.33 -4.26 24.21
CA PRO A 172 -17.36 -5.28 24.39
C PRO A 172 -18.56 -5.06 23.46
N ALA A 173 -18.98 -6.10 22.74
CA ALA A 173 -20.15 -6.04 21.85
C ALA A 173 -21.43 -6.60 22.49
N GLY A 174 -21.36 -7.16 23.71
CA GLY A 174 -22.45 -7.99 24.23
C GLY A 174 -22.62 -9.22 23.36
N HIS A 175 -23.84 -9.52 22.90
CA HIS A 175 -24.16 -10.60 21.97
C HIS A 175 -23.77 -12.03 22.42
N VAL A 176 -22.48 -12.35 22.49
CA VAL A 176 -21.92 -13.58 23.06
C VAL A 176 -20.64 -13.32 23.86
N LEU A 177 -20.27 -14.26 24.74
CA LEU A 177 -19.07 -14.13 25.56
C LEU A 177 -17.80 -13.92 24.72
N GLY A 178 -17.16 -12.76 24.90
CA GLY A 178 -15.94 -12.40 24.17
C GLY A 178 -16.17 -11.65 22.86
N ALA A 179 -17.41 -11.39 22.44
CA ALA A 179 -17.67 -10.61 21.24
C ALA A 179 -17.11 -9.18 21.37
N ALA A 180 -16.49 -8.70 20.30
CA ALA A 180 -15.84 -7.40 20.25
C ALA A 180 -16.27 -6.56 19.06
N MET A 181 -16.54 -5.28 19.33
CA MET A 181 -16.53 -4.22 18.32
C MET A 181 -15.09 -3.73 18.18
N PHE A 182 -14.55 -3.66 16.97
CA PHE A 182 -13.20 -3.19 16.73
C PHE A 182 -13.18 -1.75 16.25
N LEU A 183 -12.52 -0.88 17.00
CA LEU A 183 -12.10 0.43 16.53
C LEU A 183 -10.75 0.30 15.81
N VAL A 184 -10.76 0.53 14.50
CA VAL A 184 -9.59 0.54 13.63
C VAL A 184 -9.24 1.99 13.29
N SER A 185 -8.02 2.42 13.57
CA SER A 185 -7.54 3.77 13.28
C SER A 185 -6.31 3.71 12.36
N ILE A 186 -6.44 4.28 11.16
CA ILE A 186 -5.42 4.30 10.11
C ILE A 186 -5.25 5.75 9.66
N ALA A 187 -4.04 6.30 9.76
CA ALA A 187 -3.75 7.71 9.41
C ALA A 187 -4.75 8.73 10.03
N GLY A 188 -5.28 8.42 11.22
CA GLY A 188 -6.24 9.27 11.93
C GLY A 188 -7.69 9.22 11.40
N LEU A 189 -8.01 8.29 10.50
CA LEU A 189 -9.38 7.90 10.15
C LEU A 189 -9.84 6.81 11.12
N ASN A 190 -10.94 7.03 11.84
CA ASN A 190 -11.46 6.09 12.84
C ASN A 190 -12.67 5.32 12.29
N ILE A 191 -12.52 4.00 12.18
CA ILE A 191 -13.52 3.08 11.65
C ILE A 191 -13.96 2.15 12.79
N LEU A 192 -15.25 2.15 13.14
CA LEU A 192 -15.81 1.22 14.12
C LEU A 192 -16.54 0.09 13.40
N PHE A 193 -16.07 -1.14 13.56
CA PHE A 193 -16.74 -2.35 13.10
C PHE A 193 -17.42 -3.03 14.28
N THR A 194 -18.74 -3.22 14.23
CA THR A 194 -19.47 -3.78 15.37
C THR A 194 -19.39 -5.30 15.47
N GLY A 195 -19.19 -6.00 14.35
CA GLY A 195 -19.62 -7.40 14.25
C GLY A 195 -21.12 -7.51 14.57
N ASP A 196 -21.51 -8.58 15.24
CA ASP A 196 -22.83 -8.67 15.88
C ASP A 196 -22.75 -8.13 17.32
N TYR A 197 -23.75 -7.33 17.70
CA TYR A 197 -23.77 -6.65 18.99
C TYR A 197 -25.17 -6.58 19.61
N SER A 198 -25.22 -6.49 20.94
CA SER A 198 -26.46 -6.31 21.71
C SER A 198 -26.33 -5.13 22.65
N ARG A 199 -27.37 -4.31 22.74
CA ARG A 199 -27.48 -3.22 23.73
C ARG A 199 -28.38 -3.56 24.92
N GLU A 200 -29.11 -4.66 24.84
CA GLU A 200 -29.92 -5.15 25.95
C GLU A 200 -29.03 -5.78 27.04
N GLU A 201 -29.31 -5.46 28.31
CA GLU A 201 -28.67 -6.10 29.46
C GLU A 201 -29.22 -7.53 29.62
N ASP A 202 -28.34 -8.51 29.47
CA ASP A 202 -28.62 -9.93 29.72
C ASP A 202 -28.28 -10.32 31.17
N ARG A 203 -28.66 -11.53 31.61
CA ARG A 203 -28.24 -12.04 32.92
C ARG A 203 -26.73 -12.16 33.04
N HIS A 204 -26.00 -12.41 31.93
CA HIS A 204 -24.57 -12.73 31.98
C HIS A 204 -23.62 -11.84 31.17
N LEU A 205 -24.08 -11.13 30.13
CA LEU A 205 -23.22 -10.31 29.28
C LEU A 205 -23.28 -8.84 29.62
N ILE A 206 -22.19 -8.13 29.26
CA ILE A 206 -22.10 -6.68 29.30
C ILE A 206 -22.69 -6.15 27.98
N PRO A 207 -23.61 -5.18 27.99
CA PRO A 207 -24.14 -4.60 26.77
C PRO A 207 -23.08 -3.78 26.02
N ALA A 208 -23.28 -3.61 24.71
CA ALA A 208 -22.44 -2.74 23.89
C ALA A 208 -22.66 -1.25 24.23
N GLU A 209 -21.56 -0.51 24.34
CA GLU A 209 -21.53 0.93 24.56
C GLU A 209 -20.75 1.64 23.45
N VAL A 210 -21.11 2.90 23.17
CA VAL A 210 -20.34 3.74 22.25
C VAL A 210 -18.97 4.09 22.88
N PRO A 211 -17.84 3.92 22.16
CA PRO A 211 -16.53 4.33 22.65
C PRO A 211 -16.49 5.81 23.07
N ARG A 212 -16.13 6.08 24.33
CA ARG A 212 -16.18 7.43 24.90
C ARG A 212 -14.98 8.27 24.46
N GLY A 213 -15.23 9.55 24.15
CA GLY A 213 -14.17 10.53 23.85
C GLY A 213 -13.47 10.32 22.51
N ILE A 214 -14.02 9.48 21.63
CA ILE A 214 -13.44 9.17 20.32
C ILE A 214 -14.47 9.49 19.25
N LYS A 215 -14.11 10.35 18.29
CA LYS A 215 -14.92 10.60 17.11
C LYS A 215 -14.78 9.43 16.14
N ILE A 216 -15.89 8.85 15.72
CA ILE A 216 -15.95 7.81 14.69
C ILE A 216 -16.28 8.45 13.34
N ASP A 217 -15.48 8.15 12.32
CA ASP A 217 -15.67 8.68 10.97
C ASP A 217 -16.48 7.72 10.09
N VAL A 218 -16.30 6.40 10.29
CA VAL A 218 -17.02 5.35 9.59
C VAL A 218 -17.53 4.32 10.58
N LEU A 219 -18.83 4.02 10.52
CA LEU A 219 -19.45 2.92 11.27
C LEU A 219 -19.82 1.79 10.29
N ILE A 220 -19.27 0.60 10.51
CA ILE A 220 -19.69 -0.63 9.82
C ILE A 220 -20.49 -1.44 10.83
N THR A 221 -21.80 -1.55 10.61
CA THR A 221 -22.74 -2.13 11.60
C THR A 221 -23.64 -3.19 10.99
N GLU A 222 -24.00 -4.19 11.81
CA GLU A 222 -24.99 -5.20 11.42
C GLU A 222 -26.39 -4.61 11.17
N SER A 223 -27.22 -5.38 10.48
CA SER A 223 -28.59 -5.00 10.13
C SER A 223 -29.59 -6.16 10.21
N THR A 224 -29.28 -7.18 11.03
CA THR A 224 -29.99 -8.46 11.15
C THR A 224 -31.51 -8.31 11.28
N PHE A 225 -31.98 -7.44 12.17
CA PHE A 225 -33.42 -7.23 12.40
C PHE A 225 -34.02 -6.06 11.61
N GLY A 226 -33.23 -5.32 10.82
CA GLY A 226 -33.67 -4.16 10.05
C GLY A 226 -34.35 -3.11 10.91
N ILE A 227 -35.66 -2.95 10.74
CA ILE A 227 -36.49 -2.00 11.51
C ILE A 227 -37.43 -2.70 12.52
N SER A 228 -37.28 -4.01 12.69
CA SER A 228 -38.12 -4.80 13.61
C SER A 228 -37.75 -4.48 15.05
N SER A 229 -38.74 -4.38 15.93
CA SER A 229 -38.53 -4.13 17.37
C SER A 229 -38.95 -5.34 18.20
N ASN A 230 -38.20 -5.64 19.24
CA ASN A 230 -38.58 -6.70 20.18
C ASN A 230 -39.49 -6.14 21.28
N PRO A 231 -40.43 -6.94 21.80
CA PRO A 231 -41.14 -6.56 23.01
C PRO A 231 -40.18 -6.54 24.21
N PRO A 232 -40.52 -5.81 25.29
CA PRO A 232 -39.71 -5.71 26.48
C PRO A 232 -39.28 -7.09 27.03
N ARG A 233 -38.08 -7.17 27.62
CA ARG A 233 -37.50 -8.43 28.10
C ARG A 233 -38.42 -9.25 28.99
N LEU A 234 -39.08 -8.61 29.95
CA LEU A 234 -39.99 -9.27 30.89
C LEU A 234 -41.18 -9.91 30.18
N GLU A 235 -41.71 -9.27 29.13
CA GLU A 235 -42.79 -9.82 28.33
C GLU A 235 -42.32 -11.00 27.48
N ARG A 236 -41.10 -10.94 26.93
CA ARG A 236 -40.49 -12.07 26.21
C ARG A 236 -40.25 -13.27 27.11
N GLU A 237 -39.75 -13.06 28.32
CA GLU A 237 -39.58 -14.13 29.30
C GLU A 237 -40.93 -14.74 29.70
N ALA A 238 -41.95 -13.92 29.94
CA ALA A 238 -43.30 -14.40 30.20
C ALA A 238 -43.89 -15.19 29.01
N ALA A 239 -43.68 -14.71 27.78
CA ALA A 239 -44.11 -15.41 26.57
C ALA A 239 -43.40 -16.75 26.38
N LEU A 240 -42.09 -16.80 26.63
CA LEU A 240 -41.31 -18.04 26.62
C LEU A 240 -41.86 -19.05 27.62
N MET A 241 -42.07 -18.63 28.87
CA MET A 241 -42.59 -19.51 29.91
C MET A 241 -44.01 -19.96 29.61
N LYS A 242 -44.85 -19.10 29.03
CA LYS A 242 -46.21 -19.45 28.58
C LYS A 242 -46.18 -20.54 27.50
N SER A 243 -45.32 -20.40 26.50
CA SER A 243 -45.14 -21.43 25.46
C SER A 243 -44.68 -22.76 26.07
N ILE A 244 -43.63 -22.74 26.89
CA ILE A 244 -43.06 -23.94 27.54
C ILE A 244 -44.10 -24.64 28.42
N THR A 245 -44.70 -23.92 29.36
CA THR A 245 -45.68 -24.50 30.29
C THR A 245 -46.94 -24.97 29.57
N GLY A 246 -47.37 -24.30 28.50
CA GLY A 246 -48.49 -24.74 27.65
C GLY A 246 -48.25 -26.12 27.02
N VAL A 247 -47.01 -26.45 26.65
CA VAL A 247 -46.61 -27.78 26.17
C VAL A 247 -46.51 -28.79 27.31
N LEU A 248 -45.94 -28.40 28.44
CA LEU A 248 -45.79 -29.29 29.59
C LEU A 248 -47.14 -29.67 30.21
N ASN A 249 -48.09 -28.74 30.29
CA ASN A 249 -49.44 -28.97 30.86
C ASN A 249 -50.26 -30.01 30.08
N ARG A 250 -50.00 -30.18 28.78
CA ARG A 250 -50.61 -31.23 27.94
C ARG A 250 -49.77 -32.52 27.87
N GLY A 251 -48.74 -32.64 28.71
CA GLY A 251 -47.86 -33.82 28.80
C GLY A 251 -46.92 -33.99 27.61
N GLY A 252 -46.62 -32.91 26.89
CA GLY A 252 -45.72 -32.90 25.73
C GLY A 252 -44.25 -32.67 26.08
N ARG A 253 -43.40 -32.77 25.07
CA ARG A 253 -41.98 -32.40 25.12
C ARG A 253 -41.75 -31.07 24.42
N VAL A 254 -40.92 -30.23 25.03
CA VAL A 254 -40.48 -28.95 24.46
C VAL A 254 -39.10 -29.14 23.85
N LEU A 255 -38.96 -28.90 22.55
CA LEU A 255 -37.68 -28.77 21.88
C LEU A 255 -37.31 -27.30 21.75
N MET A 256 -36.16 -26.91 22.28
CA MET A 256 -35.56 -25.59 22.11
C MET A 256 -34.26 -25.75 21.32
N PRO A 257 -34.30 -25.58 19.98
CA PRO A 257 -33.09 -25.67 19.19
C PRO A 257 -32.24 -24.43 19.41
N VAL A 258 -31.02 -24.63 19.92
CA VAL A 258 -30.08 -23.56 20.27
C VAL A 258 -28.67 -23.92 19.85
N PHE A 259 -27.84 -22.93 19.57
CA PHE A 259 -26.40 -23.19 19.49
C PHE A 259 -25.86 -23.57 20.86
N ALA A 260 -24.87 -24.46 20.91
CA ALA A 260 -24.31 -24.92 22.19
C ALA A 260 -23.69 -23.76 23.00
N LEU A 261 -23.32 -22.67 22.36
CA LEU A 261 -22.63 -21.53 22.96
C LEU A 261 -23.34 -20.22 22.59
N GLY A 262 -23.33 -19.26 23.51
CA GLY A 262 -23.96 -17.95 23.37
C GLY A 262 -25.33 -17.94 24.06
N ARG A 263 -26.40 -17.92 23.28
CA ARG A 263 -27.77 -17.74 23.79
C ARG A 263 -28.28 -18.89 24.66
N ALA A 264 -27.76 -20.11 24.48
CA ALA A 264 -28.11 -21.23 25.34
C ALA A 264 -27.83 -20.93 26.82
N GLN A 265 -26.71 -20.28 27.13
CA GLN A 265 -26.36 -19.95 28.51
C GLN A 265 -27.35 -18.99 29.17
N GLU A 266 -27.88 -18.03 28.40
CA GLU A 266 -28.92 -17.13 28.88
C GLU A 266 -30.24 -17.86 29.16
N LEU A 267 -30.68 -18.72 28.24
CA LEU A 267 -31.91 -19.50 28.41
C LEU A 267 -31.80 -20.49 29.57
N LEU A 268 -30.63 -21.07 29.80
CA LEU A 268 -30.40 -21.95 30.96
C LEU A 268 -30.53 -21.18 32.28
N LEU A 269 -30.01 -19.96 32.37
CA LEU A 269 -30.18 -19.11 33.56
C LEU A 269 -31.65 -18.74 33.79
N ILE A 270 -32.38 -18.37 32.72
CA ILE A 270 -33.83 -18.09 32.79
C ILE A 270 -34.60 -19.30 33.31
N LEU A 271 -34.33 -20.48 32.74
CA LEU A 271 -35.06 -21.71 33.08
C LEU A 271 -34.74 -22.19 34.50
N ASP A 272 -33.47 -22.15 34.92
CA ASP A 272 -33.08 -22.56 36.28
C ASP A 272 -33.72 -21.64 37.33
N GLU A 273 -33.71 -20.31 37.10
CA GLU A 273 -34.38 -19.33 37.95
C GLU A 273 -35.91 -19.54 37.99
N TYR A 274 -36.53 -19.83 36.84
CA TYR A 274 -37.96 -20.07 36.78
C TYR A 274 -38.37 -21.36 37.50
N TRP A 275 -37.63 -22.45 37.31
CA TRP A 275 -37.87 -23.72 38.01
C TRP A 275 -37.67 -23.60 39.52
N GLU A 276 -36.70 -22.79 39.96
CA GLU A 276 -36.49 -22.52 41.39
C GLU A 276 -37.73 -21.92 42.04
N ARG A 277 -38.43 -21.01 41.34
CA ARG A 277 -39.62 -20.32 41.83
C ARG A 277 -40.92 -21.12 41.72
N HIS A 278 -40.95 -22.21 40.97
CA HIS A 278 -42.16 -22.98 40.66
C HIS A 278 -42.02 -24.46 41.04
N PRO A 279 -42.30 -24.82 42.32
CA PRO A 279 -42.15 -26.18 42.83
C PRO A 279 -42.90 -27.27 42.05
N GLU A 280 -44.01 -26.92 41.41
CA GLU A 280 -44.81 -27.81 40.58
C GLU A 280 -44.07 -28.26 39.32
N LEU A 281 -43.14 -27.45 38.80
CA LEU A 281 -42.33 -27.76 37.61
C LEU A 281 -41.05 -28.52 37.94
N GLN A 282 -40.59 -28.50 39.19
CA GLN A 282 -39.31 -29.12 39.60
C GLN A 282 -39.23 -30.64 39.36
N LYS A 283 -40.38 -31.30 39.17
CA LYS A 283 -40.45 -32.73 38.81
C LYS A 283 -40.17 -32.98 37.32
N ILE A 284 -40.33 -31.96 36.49
CA ILE A 284 -40.13 -32.01 35.04
C ILE A 284 -38.65 -31.70 34.75
N PRO A 285 -37.90 -32.61 34.12
CA PRO A 285 -36.49 -32.40 33.86
C PRO A 285 -36.26 -31.40 32.72
N ILE A 286 -35.27 -30.53 32.91
CA ILE A 286 -34.66 -29.75 31.84
C ILE A 286 -33.37 -30.45 31.43
N TYR A 287 -33.21 -30.70 30.14
CA TYR A 287 -32.03 -31.32 29.57
C TYR A 287 -31.29 -30.33 28.66
N TYR A 288 -29.98 -30.28 28.81
CA TYR A 288 -29.08 -29.59 27.89
C TYR A 288 -28.17 -30.61 27.23
N ILE A 289 -28.42 -30.89 25.94
CA ILE A 289 -27.74 -31.92 25.18
C ILE A 289 -26.76 -31.31 24.18
N GLY A 290 -25.52 -31.80 24.21
CA GLY A 290 -24.51 -31.45 23.22
C GLY A 290 -23.13 -31.99 23.59
N ASN A 291 -22.39 -32.50 22.60
CA ASN A 291 -21.02 -32.99 22.80
C ASN A 291 -20.09 -31.92 23.37
N MET A 292 -20.36 -30.66 23.02
CA MET A 292 -19.59 -29.51 23.48
C MET A 292 -20.06 -28.94 24.82
N ALA A 293 -21.30 -29.21 25.24
CA ALA A 293 -21.97 -28.55 26.37
C ALA A 293 -21.07 -28.42 27.61
N ARG A 294 -20.49 -29.54 28.07
CA ARG A 294 -19.64 -29.57 29.26
C ARG A 294 -18.33 -28.78 29.09
N ARG A 295 -17.69 -28.86 27.92
CA ARG A 295 -16.44 -28.13 27.64
C ARG A 295 -16.69 -26.63 27.59
N CYS A 296 -17.84 -26.24 27.05
CA CYS A 296 -18.29 -24.86 26.96
C CYS A 296 -18.52 -24.24 28.34
N MET A 297 -19.17 -24.97 29.26
CA MET A 297 -19.37 -24.51 30.65
C MET A 297 -18.05 -24.19 31.35
N VAL A 298 -17.00 -25.00 31.13
CA VAL A 298 -15.68 -24.72 31.71
C VAL A 298 -15.12 -23.39 31.21
N VAL A 299 -15.26 -23.09 29.92
CA VAL A 299 -14.81 -21.81 29.35
C VAL A 299 -15.59 -20.63 29.94
N TYR A 300 -16.91 -20.76 30.04
CA TYR A 300 -17.76 -19.74 30.68
C TYR A 300 -17.40 -19.52 32.15
N GLN A 301 -17.03 -20.58 32.87
CA GLN A 301 -16.55 -20.49 34.26
C GLN A 301 -15.18 -19.77 34.35
N THR A 302 -14.27 -20.02 33.41
CA THR A 302 -12.94 -19.38 33.39
C THR A 302 -13.03 -17.87 33.15
N TYR A 303 -13.94 -17.43 32.28
CA TYR A 303 -14.05 -16.02 31.87
C TYR A 303 -15.12 -15.21 32.60
N ILE A 304 -15.48 -15.60 33.84
CA ILE A 304 -16.41 -14.83 34.70
C ILE A 304 -15.97 -13.36 34.88
N GLY A 305 -14.66 -13.09 34.86
CA GLY A 305 -14.15 -11.71 34.95
C GLY A 305 -14.62 -10.78 33.82
N ALA A 306 -14.91 -11.34 32.64
CA ALA A 306 -15.36 -10.61 31.46
C ALA A 306 -16.90 -10.47 31.38
N MET A 307 -17.64 -11.03 32.34
CA MET A 307 -19.10 -10.96 32.41
C MET A 307 -19.58 -9.77 33.25
N ASN A 308 -20.89 -9.54 33.24
CA ASN A 308 -21.50 -8.45 34.01
C ASN A 308 -21.43 -8.67 35.53
N ASP A 309 -21.80 -7.63 36.28
CA ASP A 309 -21.77 -7.67 37.75
C ASP A 309 -22.80 -8.63 38.36
N ASN A 310 -23.87 -8.95 37.63
CA ASN A 310 -24.89 -9.90 38.06
C ASN A 310 -24.28 -11.29 38.25
N ILE A 311 -23.53 -11.77 37.25
CA ILE A 311 -22.84 -13.06 37.34
C ILE A 311 -21.69 -13.03 38.35
N LYS A 312 -20.93 -11.93 38.43
CA LYS A 312 -19.87 -11.80 39.44
C LYS A 312 -20.42 -11.87 40.87
N ARG A 313 -21.62 -11.32 41.12
CA ARG A 313 -22.32 -11.48 42.42
C ARG A 313 -22.79 -12.91 42.62
N LEU A 314 -23.44 -13.52 41.61
CA LEU A 314 -23.94 -14.89 41.71
C LEU A 314 -22.80 -15.89 41.96
N PHE A 315 -21.65 -15.71 41.32
CA PHE A 315 -20.45 -16.51 41.57
C PHE A 315 -19.99 -16.41 43.02
N ARG A 316 -19.85 -15.20 43.57
CA ARG A 316 -19.49 -15.01 44.99
C ARG A 316 -20.50 -15.65 45.94
N GLN A 317 -21.79 -15.52 45.64
CA GLN A 317 -22.85 -16.14 46.44
C GLN A 317 -22.75 -17.68 46.42
N ARG A 318 -22.67 -18.29 45.24
CA ARG A 318 -22.61 -19.76 45.09
C ARG A 318 -21.35 -20.35 45.72
N MET A 319 -20.22 -19.66 45.60
CA MET A 319 -18.98 -20.03 46.27
C MET A 319 -19.14 -20.02 47.79
N ALA A 320 -19.72 -18.96 48.37
CA ALA A 320 -19.97 -18.87 49.81
C ALA A 320 -20.93 -19.97 50.30
N GLU A 321 -21.98 -20.29 49.54
CA GLU A 321 -22.90 -21.38 49.88
C GLU A 321 -22.22 -22.77 49.82
N ALA A 322 -21.30 -22.99 48.89
CA ALA A 322 -20.55 -24.24 48.79
C ALA A 322 -19.54 -24.39 49.94
N GLU A 323 -18.83 -23.30 50.28
CA GLU A 323 -17.95 -23.25 51.45
C GLU A 323 -18.73 -23.57 52.75
N ALA A 324 -19.92 -22.99 52.92
CA ALA A 324 -20.79 -23.26 54.06
C ALA A 324 -21.27 -24.72 54.13
N ARG A 325 -21.46 -25.37 52.98
CA ARG A 325 -21.82 -26.80 52.88
C ARG A 325 -20.63 -27.75 53.07
N GLY A 326 -19.42 -27.22 53.20
CA GLY A 326 -18.18 -28.01 53.25
C GLY A 326 -17.81 -28.62 51.90
N ASP A 327 -18.45 -28.19 50.80
CA ASP A 327 -18.17 -28.66 49.46
C ASP A 327 -17.02 -27.82 48.86
N LYS A 328 -15.82 -28.41 48.83
CA LYS A 328 -14.63 -27.78 48.22
C LYS A 328 -14.56 -28.01 46.70
N SER A 329 -15.67 -28.41 46.07
CA SER A 329 -15.74 -28.58 44.62
C SER A 329 -15.49 -27.27 43.88
N VAL A 330 -14.62 -27.32 42.86
CA VAL A 330 -14.35 -26.22 41.91
C VAL A 330 -15.59 -25.88 41.06
N SER A 331 -16.68 -26.65 41.19
CA SER A 331 -17.91 -26.53 40.40
C SER A 331 -18.94 -25.57 40.97
N ALA A 332 -18.71 -24.90 42.10
CA ALA A 332 -19.71 -24.06 42.79
C ALA A 332 -19.96 -22.68 42.13
N GLY A 333 -20.22 -22.67 40.82
CA GLY A 333 -20.36 -21.46 40.01
C GLY A 333 -21.80 -21.11 39.61
N PRO A 334 -21.98 -19.97 38.91
CA PRO A 334 -23.27 -19.58 38.33
C PRO A 334 -23.75 -20.55 37.24
N TRP A 335 -22.85 -21.37 36.70
CA TRP A 335 -23.11 -22.36 35.66
C TRP A 335 -23.43 -23.77 36.23
N ASP A 336 -23.51 -23.90 37.55
CA ASP A 336 -23.94 -25.11 38.25
C ASP A 336 -25.45 -25.05 38.53
N PHE A 337 -26.18 -25.41 37.48
CA PHE A 337 -27.64 -25.37 37.45
C PHE A 337 -28.25 -26.44 38.37
N ARG A 338 -29.29 -26.06 39.12
CA ARG A 338 -29.97 -26.96 40.08
C ARG A 338 -30.97 -27.88 39.37
N PHE A 339 -31.61 -27.39 38.32
CA PHE A 339 -32.73 -28.06 37.64
C PHE A 339 -32.39 -28.52 36.22
N VAL A 340 -31.21 -28.15 35.71
CA VAL A 340 -30.74 -28.55 34.38
C VAL A 340 -29.79 -29.74 34.46
N ARG A 341 -30.08 -30.78 33.66
CA ARG A 341 -29.25 -31.98 33.53
C ARG A 341 -28.52 -31.97 32.19
N SER A 342 -27.20 -32.16 32.23
CA SER A 342 -26.40 -32.29 31.00
C SER A 342 -26.49 -33.70 30.43
N LEU A 343 -26.78 -33.81 29.13
CA LEU A 343 -26.75 -35.07 28.38
C LEU A 343 -25.63 -35.04 27.33
N ARG A 344 -24.91 -36.17 27.23
CA ARG A 344 -23.86 -36.35 26.20
C ARG A 344 -24.40 -36.91 24.90
N SER A 345 -25.37 -37.82 24.97
CA SER A 345 -25.92 -38.56 23.84
C SER A 345 -27.39 -38.91 24.10
N LEU A 346 -28.17 -39.01 23.03
CA LEU A 346 -29.56 -39.46 23.07
C LEU A 346 -29.71 -40.93 23.50
N GLU A 347 -28.64 -41.73 23.43
CA GLU A 347 -28.68 -43.14 23.91
C GLU A 347 -28.95 -43.26 25.41
N ARG A 348 -28.61 -42.23 26.19
CA ARG A 348 -28.83 -42.18 27.64
C ARG A 348 -30.09 -41.42 28.01
N PHE A 349 -30.90 -41.07 27.01
CA PHE A 349 -32.13 -40.32 27.20
C PHE A 349 -33.32 -41.27 27.09
N ASP A 350 -33.96 -41.53 28.23
CA ASP A 350 -35.24 -42.21 28.26
C ASP A 350 -36.35 -41.21 27.96
N ASP A 351 -36.97 -41.34 26.78
CA ASP A 351 -37.97 -40.41 26.28
C ASP A 351 -39.36 -40.60 26.92
N LEU A 352 -39.42 -40.45 28.25
CA LEU A 352 -40.59 -40.68 29.09
C LEU A 352 -41.11 -39.39 29.74
N GLY A 353 -42.41 -39.15 29.60
CA GLY A 353 -43.08 -37.98 30.19
C GLY A 353 -42.78 -36.66 29.47
N GLY A 354 -43.17 -35.56 30.11
CA GLY A 354 -42.85 -34.21 29.63
C GLY A 354 -41.42 -33.82 30.03
N CYS A 355 -40.74 -33.09 29.15
CA CYS A 355 -39.41 -32.52 29.43
C CYS A 355 -39.18 -31.26 28.59
N VAL A 356 -38.17 -30.48 28.98
CA VAL A 356 -37.63 -29.38 28.19
C VAL A 356 -36.24 -29.77 27.70
N MET A 357 -36.01 -29.70 26.39
CA MET A 357 -34.77 -30.16 25.76
C MET A 357 -34.12 -29.04 24.96
N LEU A 358 -32.98 -28.55 25.42
CA LEU A 358 -32.13 -27.62 24.70
C LEU A 358 -31.10 -28.41 23.90
N ALA A 359 -31.17 -28.36 22.57
CA ALA A 359 -30.35 -29.19 21.69
C ALA A 359 -29.73 -28.37 20.55
N SER A 360 -28.50 -28.70 20.18
CA SER A 360 -27.79 -28.12 19.04
C SER A 360 -27.90 -28.95 17.77
N PRO A 361 -27.81 -28.32 16.58
CA PRO A 361 -27.67 -26.88 16.29
C PRO A 361 -29.00 -26.11 16.35
N GLY A 362 -28.93 -24.77 16.46
CA GLY A 362 -30.11 -23.90 16.53
C GLY A 362 -30.95 -23.85 15.25
N MET A 363 -30.33 -24.04 14.08
CA MET A 363 -30.99 -23.91 12.78
C MET A 363 -31.58 -25.22 12.22
N LEU A 364 -31.56 -26.31 13.00
CA LEU A 364 -32.20 -27.60 12.68
C LEU A 364 -31.74 -28.27 11.36
N GLN A 365 -30.53 -27.95 10.87
CA GLN A 365 -30.00 -28.56 9.64
C GLN A 365 -29.76 -30.06 9.80
N THR A 366 -28.95 -30.43 10.80
CA THR A 366 -28.50 -31.79 11.08
C THR A 366 -28.31 -31.98 12.58
N GLY A 367 -27.80 -33.13 13.02
CA GLY A 367 -27.41 -33.36 14.41
C GLY A 367 -28.59 -33.58 15.36
N THR A 368 -28.35 -33.40 16.65
CA THR A 368 -29.26 -33.83 17.73
C THR A 368 -30.58 -33.07 17.75
N SER A 369 -30.58 -31.75 17.52
CA SER A 369 -31.82 -30.98 17.46
C SER A 369 -32.71 -31.40 16.28
N ARG A 370 -32.12 -31.70 15.12
CA ARG A 370 -32.85 -32.22 13.95
C ARG A 370 -33.40 -33.63 14.20
N GLU A 371 -32.61 -34.50 14.80
CA GLU A 371 -33.06 -35.85 15.16
C GLU A 371 -34.25 -35.83 16.14
N LEU A 372 -34.21 -34.94 17.14
CA LEU A 372 -35.32 -34.75 18.07
C LEU A 372 -36.55 -34.14 17.39
N LEU A 373 -36.37 -33.18 16.47
CA LEU A 373 -37.46 -32.63 15.67
C LEU A 373 -38.17 -33.74 14.90
N GLU A 374 -37.43 -34.59 14.19
CA GLU A 374 -38.02 -35.70 13.41
C GLU A 374 -38.80 -36.69 14.29
N ARG A 375 -38.28 -36.97 15.50
CA ARG A 375 -38.94 -37.86 16.48
C ARG A 375 -40.21 -37.23 17.08
N TRP A 376 -40.20 -35.93 17.36
CA TRP A 376 -41.23 -35.27 18.16
C TRP A 376 -42.27 -34.51 17.33
N ALA A 377 -41.96 -34.12 16.10
CA ALA A 377 -42.85 -33.39 15.22
C ALA A 377 -44.20 -34.08 14.96
N PRO A 378 -44.31 -35.42 14.85
CA PRO A 378 -45.59 -36.10 14.61
C PRO A 378 -46.64 -36.00 15.72
N SER A 379 -46.28 -35.59 16.94
CA SER A 379 -47.24 -35.48 18.05
C SER A 379 -47.65 -34.03 18.30
N ASP A 380 -48.96 -33.81 18.32
CA ASP A 380 -49.63 -32.56 18.68
C ASP A 380 -49.41 -32.10 20.13
N ARG A 381 -49.11 -33.06 21.02
CA ARG A 381 -48.73 -32.74 22.41
C ARG A 381 -47.41 -32.00 22.50
N ASN A 382 -46.47 -32.25 21.59
CA ASN A 382 -45.14 -31.65 21.65
C ASN A 382 -45.13 -30.20 21.13
N GLY A 383 -44.04 -29.49 21.37
CA GLY A 383 -43.82 -28.14 20.85
C GLY A 383 -42.36 -27.85 20.57
N VAL A 384 -42.10 -27.01 19.58
CA VAL A 384 -40.80 -26.46 19.24
C VAL A 384 -40.83 -24.96 19.51
N VAL A 385 -39.87 -24.46 20.28
CA VAL A 385 -39.77 -23.03 20.61
C VAL A 385 -38.48 -22.47 20.03
N MET A 386 -38.61 -21.70 18.97
CA MET A 386 -37.51 -21.05 18.28
C MET A 386 -37.11 -19.78 19.04
N THR A 387 -35.85 -19.69 19.47
CA THR A 387 -35.36 -18.56 20.28
C THR A 387 -34.25 -17.75 19.62
N GLY A 388 -33.68 -18.20 18.51
CA GLY A 388 -32.62 -17.52 17.78
C GLY A 388 -33.08 -17.02 16.41
N TYR A 389 -32.25 -16.17 15.79
CA TYR A 389 -32.48 -15.77 14.41
C TYR A 389 -32.32 -16.97 13.47
N SER A 390 -33.26 -17.14 12.54
CA SER A 390 -33.27 -18.25 11.59
C SER A 390 -32.94 -17.72 10.19
N VAL A 391 -31.77 -18.12 9.68
CA VAL A 391 -31.29 -17.73 8.33
C VAL A 391 -32.16 -18.38 7.25
N GLU A 392 -32.40 -17.65 6.16
CA GLU A 392 -33.14 -18.16 5.01
C GLU A 392 -32.49 -19.41 4.41
N GLY A 393 -33.32 -20.32 3.92
CA GLY A 393 -32.88 -21.63 3.43
C GLY A 393 -32.61 -22.67 4.54
N THR A 394 -32.84 -22.33 5.82
CA THR A 394 -32.69 -23.29 6.92
C THR A 394 -33.99 -24.00 7.30
N MET A 395 -33.90 -25.21 7.89
CA MET A 395 -35.06 -25.94 8.41
C MET A 395 -35.76 -25.16 9.52
N ALA A 396 -35.00 -24.46 10.37
CA ALA A 396 -35.57 -23.55 11.36
C ALA A 396 -36.46 -22.48 10.72
N LYS A 397 -35.99 -21.82 9.66
CA LYS A 397 -36.79 -20.81 8.96
C LYS A 397 -37.99 -21.40 8.24
N GLN A 398 -37.84 -22.58 7.62
CA GLN A 398 -38.95 -23.29 7.01
C GLN A 398 -40.02 -23.69 8.04
N LEU A 399 -39.61 -24.09 9.25
CA LEU A 399 -40.52 -24.53 10.31
C LEU A 399 -41.41 -23.39 10.83
N LEU A 400 -40.92 -22.15 10.82
CA LEU A 400 -41.69 -20.95 11.21
C LEU A 400 -42.87 -20.66 10.26
N ASN A 401 -42.83 -21.17 9.02
CA ASN A 401 -43.95 -21.07 8.09
C ASN A 401 -45.00 -22.18 8.30
N GLU A 402 -44.87 -22.96 9.39
CA GLU A 402 -45.77 -24.04 9.80
C GLU A 402 -46.14 -25.06 8.70
N PRO A 403 -45.16 -25.67 8.00
CA PRO A 403 -45.45 -26.64 6.96
C PRO A 403 -46.20 -27.84 7.54
N GLU A 404 -47.09 -28.45 6.74
CA GLU A 404 -47.82 -29.66 7.17
C GLU A 404 -46.89 -30.87 7.35
N GLN A 405 -45.80 -30.92 6.58
CA GLN A 405 -44.81 -31.99 6.59
C GLN A 405 -43.39 -31.44 6.47
N ILE A 406 -42.43 -32.13 7.09
CA ILE A 406 -41.00 -31.81 7.04
C ILE A 406 -40.21 -32.97 6.43
N PRO A 407 -39.15 -32.71 5.65
CA PRO A 407 -38.32 -33.77 5.09
C PRO A 407 -37.50 -34.47 6.20
N ALA A 408 -37.41 -35.79 6.16
CA ALA A 408 -36.51 -36.55 7.03
C ALA A 408 -35.08 -36.55 6.47
N VAL A 409 -34.10 -36.30 7.34
CA VAL A 409 -32.66 -36.27 7.02
C VAL A 409 -31.89 -37.26 7.89
N MET A 410 -32.26 -37.40 9.17
CA MET A 410 -31.51 -38.22 10.14
C MET A 410 -32.09 -39.63 10.31
N SER A 411 -33.39 -39.79 10.08
CA SER A 411 -34.10 -41.05 10.32
C SER A 411 -33.70 -42.14 9.31
N LYS A 412 -32.91 -43.14 9.75
CA LYS A 412 -32.84 -44.45 9.08
C LYS A 412 -34.25 -45.05 9.13
N GLY A 413 -34.91 -45.15 7.99
CA GLY A 413 -36.31 -45.61 7.92
C GLY A 413 -36.55 -46.93 8.68
N PRO A 414 -37.75 -47.17 9.21
CA PRO A 414 -38.09 -48.37 9.97
C PRO A 414 -38.37 -49.54 9.00
N ALA A 415 -37.37 -49.98 8.26
CA ALA A 415 -37.36 -51.25 7.54
C ALA A 415 -35.91 -51.58 7.15
N GLY A 416 -35.29 -52.51 7.87
CA GLY A 416 -33.99 -53.06 7.53
C GLY A 416 -34.06 -53.94 6.28
N HIS A 417 -34.19 -53.33 5.10
CA HIS A 417 -33.87 -53.96 3.82
C HIS A 417 -33.02 -52.97 3.03
N GLY A 418 -31.75 -53.33 2.79
CA GLY A 418 -30.86 -52.55 1.96
C GLY A 418 -31.52 -52.24 0.61
N ARG A 419 -31.71 -50.96 0.31
CA ARG A 419 -32.08 -50.55 -1.04
C ARG A 419 -30.79 -50.45 -1.84
N GLY A 420 -30.57 -51.47 -2.67
CA GLY A 420 -29.67 -51.36 -3.82
C GLY A 420 -30.09 -50.17 -4.67
N ARG A 421 -29.13 -49.30 -4.98
CA ARG A 421 -29.26 -48.19 -5.91
C ARG A 421 -29.63 -48.76 -7.29
N VAL A 422 -30.80 -48.40 -7.82
CA VAL A 422 -31.08 -48.59 -9.25
C VAL A 422 -30.34 -47.47 -9.99
N PRO A 423 -29.39 -47.77 -10.88
CA PRO A 423 -28.69 -46.74 -11.64
C PRO A 423 -29.64 -46.11 -12.65
N GLY A 424 -29.89 -44.80 -12.56
CA GLY A 424 -30.58 -44.01 -13.59
C GLY A 424 -31.88 -43.28 -13.19
N GLY A 425 -32.26 -43.24 -11.90
CA GLY A 425 -33.38 -42.42 -11.43
C GLY A 425 -32.93 -41.05 -10.92
N ASN A 426 -33.67 -39.98 -11.22
CA ASN A 426 -33.45 -38.65 -10.67
C ASN A 426 -33.56 -38.69 -9.13
N ASP A 427 -32.50 -38.26 -8.43
CA ASP A 427 -32.34 -38.36 -6.96
C ASP A 427 -33.32 -37.46 -6.15
N GLU A 428 -34.18 -36.66 -6.78
CA GLU A 428 -35.05 -35.71 -6.08
C GLU A 428 -36.39 -36.27 -5.57
N GLU A 429 -36.85 -37.45 -6.01
CA GLU A 429 -38.26 -37.85 -5.86
C GLU A 429 -38.63 -38.78 -4.67
N GLN A 430 -37.71 -39.18 -3.78
CA GLN A 430 -38.08 -39.99 -2.60
C GLN A 430 -37.47 -39.50 -1.29
N LYS A 431 -37.66 -38.22 -0.95
CA LYS A 431 -37.46 -37.75 0.44
C LYS A 431 -38.65 -38.21 1.28
N PHE A 432 -38.39 -39.01 2.32
CA PHE A 432 -39.42 -39.41 3.29
C PHE A 432 -39.91 -38.17 4.05
N MET A 433 -41.21 -37.92 4.05
CA MET A 433 -41.82 -36.75 4.68
C MET A 433 -42.48 -37.13 6.02
N ILE A 434 -42.21 -36.35 7.05
CA ILE A 434 -42.72 -36.54 8.41
C ILE A 434 -43.85 -35.53 8.65
N PRO A 435 -45.04 -35.93 9.12
CA PRO A 435 -46.10 -35.00 9.45
C PRO A 435 -45.68 -34.12 10.64
N ARG A 436 -45.82 -32.80 10.52
CA ARG A 436 -45.60 -31.86 11.62
C ARG A 436 -46.94 -31.53 12.27
N ARG A 437 -47.15 -32.06 13.47
CA ARG A 437 -48.33 -31.79 14.33
C ARG A 437 -47.98 -30.98 15.58
N CYS A 438 -46.71 -30.99 16.01
CA CYS A 438 -46.26 -30.23 17.18
C CYS A 438 -46.46 -28.73 17.03
N THR A 439 -46.71 -27.98 18.11
CA THR A 439 -46.79 -26.51 18.01
C THR A 439 -45.42 -25.91 17.68
N VAL A 440 -45.39 -24.81 16.95
CA VAL A 440 -44.16 -24.05 16.65
C VAL A 440 -44.38 -22.63 17.14
N ASP A 441 -43.59 -22.21 18.12
CA ASP A 441 -43.64 -20.85 18.65
C ASP A 441 -42.30 -20.16 18.40
N GLU A 442 -42.31 -18.86 18.11
CA GLU A 442 -41.12 -18.03 18.01
C GLU A 442 -41.11 -17.01 19.15
N VAL A 443 -40.08 -17.08 19.99
CA VAL A 443 -39.83 -16.08 21.04
C VAL A 443 -38.37 -15.67 20.96
N SER A 444 -38.11 -14.55 20.28
CA SER A 444 -36.75 -14.11 20.00
C SER A 444 -35.98 -13.78 21.28
N PHE A 445 -34.89 -14.51 21.52
CA PHE A 445 -33.78 -14.20 22.42
C PHE A 445 -32.47 -14.10 21.64
N ALA A 446 -32.56 -13.79 20.34
CA ALA A 446 -31.40 -13.47 19.54
C ALA A 446 -30.79 -12.18 20.09
N ALA A 447 -29.53 -12.22 20.51
CA ALA A 447 -28.86 -11.08 21.15
C ALA A 447 -28.25 -10.16 20.09
N HIS A 448 -29.06 -9.76 19.11
CA HIS A 448 -28.71 -8.68 18.20
C HIS A 448 -29.51 -7.46 18.59
N VAL A 449 -29.02 -6.29 18.21
CA VAL A 449 -29.80 -5.07 18.28
C VAL A 449 -31.08 -5.19 17.46
N ASP A 450 -32.17 -4.73 18.06
CA ASP A 450 -33.38 -4.47 17.30
C ASP A 450 -33.27 -3.16 16.50
N GLY A 451 -34.28 -2.85 15.67
CA GLY A 451 -34.27 -1.66 14.83
C GLY A 451 -34.27 -0.33 15.60
N VAL A 452 -34.78 -0.31 16.84
CA VAL A 452 -34.78 0.88 17.69
C VAL A 452 -33.42 1.04 18.36
N GLU A 453 -32.87 -0.03 18.93
CA GLU A 453 -31.54 -0.07 19.54
C GLU A 453 -30.44 0.27 18.54
N ASN A 454 -30.49 -0.33 17.35
CA ASN A 454 -29.50 -0.11 16.29
C ASN A 454 -29.55 1.35 15.80
N ARG A 455 -30.75 1.90 15.57
CA ARG A 455 -30.92 3.31 15.23
C ARG A 455 -30.36 4.22 16.32
N ASN A 456 -30.69 3.97 17.57
CA ASN A 456 -30.22 4.80 18.68
C ASN A 456 -28.69 4.73 18.82
N PHE A 457 -28.09 3.56 18.59
CA PHE A 457 -26.63 3.41 18.54
C PHE A 457 -25.98 4.19 17.41
N ILE A 458 -26.52 4.09 16.19
CA ILE A 458 -26.01 4.82 15.02
C ILE A 458 -26.08 6.34 15.25
N GLU A 459 -27.17 6.84 15.84
CA GLU A 459 -27.32 8.26 16.20
C GLU A 459 -26.32 8.70 17.29
N GLU A 460 -26.07 7.85 18.29
CA GLU A 460 -25.13 8.13 19.39
C GLU A 460 -23.67 8.11 18.93
N VAL A 461 -23.31 7.19 18.03
CA VAL A 461 -21.99 7.15 17.38
C VAL A 461 -21.78 8.39 16.50
N ALA A 462 -22.85 8.90 15.88
CA ALA A 462 -22.85 10.10 15.05
C ALA A 462 -21.80 10.10 13.92
N ALA A 463 -21.51 8.92 13.36
CA ALA A 463 -20.57 8.79 12.25
C ALA A 463 -21.14 9.43 10.97
N PRO A 464 -20.35 10.21 10.21
CA PRO A 464 -20.79 10.79 8.94
C PRO A 464 -21.01 9.73 7.85
N VAL A 465 -20.39 8.55 7.98
CA VAL A 465 -20.57 7.42 7.06
C VAL A 465 -20.97 6.17 7.83
N VAL A 466 -22.02 5.50 7.35
CA VAL A 466 -22.52 4.24 7.88
C VAL A 466 -22.57 3.21 6.74
N ILE A 467 -22.00 2.03 6.96
CA ILE A 467 -22.06 0.89 6.05
C ILE A 467 -22.85 -0.22 6.77
N LEU A 468 -23.99 -0.58 6.21
CA LEU A 468 -24.81 -1.68 6.73
C LEU A 468 -24.35 -3.00 6.10
N VAL A 469 -24.09 -3.97 6.96
CA VAL A 469 -23.73 -5.35 6.61
C VAL A 469 -24.59 -6.32 7.43
N HIS A 470 -24.39 -7.62 7.24
CA HIS A 470 -24.99 -8.68 8.04
C HIS A 470 -26.50 -8.50 8.24
N GLY A 471 -27.25 -8.62 7.16
CA GLY A 471 -28.69 -8.39 7.15
C GLY A 471 -29.32 -8.76 5.82
N GLU A 472 -30.55 -9.25 5.85
CA GLU A 472 -31.27 -9.59 4.63
C GLU A 472 -31.55 -8.33 3.81
N LYS A 473 -31.44 -8.44 2.47
CA LYS A 473 -31.55 -7.31 1.53
C LYS A 473 -32.74 -6.39 1.79
N HIS A 474 -33.96 -6.94 1.93
CA HIS A 474 -35.14 -6.12 2.17
C HIS A 474 -35.11 -5.43 3.53
N GLN A 475 -34.72 -6.13 4.61
CA GLN A 475 -34.62 -5.52 5.94
C GLN A 475 -33.53 -4.44 6.03
N MET A 476 -32.36 -4.70 5.43
CA MET A 476 -31.25 -3.75 5.35
C MET A 476 -31.65 -2.49 4.58
N MET A 477 -32.35 -2.63 3.44
CA MET A 477 -32.84 -1.49 2.67
C MET A 477 -33.89 -0.67 3.43
N ARG A 478 -34.77 -1.31 4.21
CA ARG A 478 -35.73 -0.61 5.08
C ARG A 478 -35.03 0.19 6.16
N LEU A 479 -33.99 -0.38 6.78
CA LEU A 479 -33.18 0.32 7.77
C LEU A 479 -32.47 1.52 7.13
N LYS A 480 -31.85 1.35 5.95
CA LYS A 480 -31.26 2.45 5.18
C LYS A 480 -32.26 3.58 4.93
N SER A 481 -33.45 3.28 4.41
CA SER A 481 -34.48 4.28 4.17
C SER A 481 -34.90 5.00 5.46
N LYS A 482 -34.99 4.27 6.58
CA LYS A 482 -35.32 4.86 7.87
C LYS A 482 -34.20 5.80 8.36
N LEU A 483 -32.94 5.41 8.27
CA LEU A 483 -31.80 6.27 8.64
C LEU A 483 -31.73 7.52 7.76
N LEU A 484 -31.90 7.38 6.43
CA LEU A 484 -31.91 8.52 5.52
C LEU A 484 -33.09 9.47 5.78
N SER A 485 -34.24 8.96 6.24
CA SER A 485 -35.37 9.82 6.62
C SER A 485 -35.07 10.73 7.83
N LEU A 486 -34.12 10.33 8.69
CA LEU A 486 -33.69 11.12 9.85
C LEU A 486 -32.65 12.19 9.48
N ASN A 487 -32.10 12.15 8.26
CA ASN A 487 -31.13 13.14 7.79
C ASN A 487 -31.75 14.48 7.40
N VAL A 488 -33.08 14.58 7.31
CA VAL A 488 -33.76 15.78 6.79
C VAL A 488 -33.42 17.02 7.62
N ASP A 489 -33.34 16.86 8.94
CA ASP A 489 -33.11 17.97 9.88
C ASP A 489 -31.63 18.13 10.29
N LYS A 490 -30.72 17.31 9.76
CA LYS A 490 -29.29 17.33 10.14
C LYS A 490 -28.49 18.30 9.29
N THR A 491 -27.65 19.10 9.94
CA THR A 491 -26.68 20.00 9.28
C THR A 491 -25.64 19.23 8.48
N VAL A 492 -25.14 18.12 9.03
CA VAL A 492 -24.25 17.18 8.34
C VAL A 492 -25.03 15.91 8.01
N LYS A 493 -25.25 15.67 6.72
CA LYS A 493 -25.99 14.50 6.24
C LYS A 493 -25.13 13.23 6.38
N VAL A 494 -25.70 12.20 7.00
CA VAL A 494 -25.06 10.89 7.11
C VAL A 494 -25.19 10.14 5.78
N LYS A 495 -24.07 9.64 5.24
CA LYS A 495 -24.07 8.77 4.07
C LYS A 495 -24.26 7.32 4.51
N VAL A 496 -25.27 6.64 3.98
CA VAL A 496 -25.59 5.25 4.34
C VAL A 496 -25.42 4.34 3.12
N TYR A 497 -24.55 3.34 3.24
CA TYR A 497 -24.22 2.36 2.20
C TYR A 497 -24.78 0.97 2.57
N THR A 498 -25.12 0.18 1.55
CA THR A 498 -25.70 -1.17 1.65
C THR A 498 -25.11 -2.05 0.54
N PRO A 499 -23.78 -2.29 0.55
CA PRO A 499 -23.11 -3.01 -0.52
C PRO A 499 -23.60 -4.46 -0.59
N ALA A 500 -23.78 -4.98 -1.80
CA ALA A 500 -23.93 -6.41 -2.03
C ALA A 500 -22.56 -7.09 -1.95
N ASN A 501 -22.55 -8.42 -1.93
CA ASN A 501 -21.32 -9.17 -2.10
C ASN A 501 -20.64 -8.84 -3.43
N CYS A 502 -19.32 -8.74 -3.40
CA CYS A 502 -18.42 -8.32 -4.48
C CYS A 502 -18.56 -6.83 -4.88
N ASP A 503 -19.39 -6.04 -4.19
CA ASP A 503 -19.41 -4.59 -4.38
C ASP A 503 -18.20 -3.95 -3.68
N GLU A 504 -17.64 -2.94 -4.34
CA GLU A 504 -16.63 -2.04 -3.81
C GLU A 504 -17.25 -0.66 -3.52
N VAL A 505 -16.99 -0.13 -2.33
CA VAL A 505 -17.40 1.22 -1.94
C VAL A 505 -16.15 2.07 -1.70
N ARG A 506 -15.96 3.12 -2.51
CA ARG A 506 -14.87 4.09 -2.37
C ARG A 506 -15.40 5.37 -1.73
N ILE A 507 -14.78 5.79 -0.63
CA ILE A 507 -15.19 6.96 0.15
C ILE A 507 -13.98 7.89 0.30
N PRO A 508 -14.02 9.11 -0.27
CA PRO A 508 -12.91 10.04 -0.15
C PRO A 508 -12.82 10.60 1.28
N PHE A 509 -11.64 10.47 1.88
CA PHE A 509 -11.27 11.07 3.16
C PHE A 509 -10.01 11.90 2.98
N ARG A 510 -10.21 13.15 2.52
CA ARG A 510 -9.15 14.16 2.50
C ARG A 510 -8.99 14.72 3.91
N LYS A 511 -7.83 14.47 4.50
CA LYS A 511 -7.43 15.05 5.78
C LYS A 511 -6.13 15.81 5.55
N ASP A 512 -6.04 17.00 6.12
CA ASP A 512 -4.83 17.81 6.01
C ASP A 512 -3.65 17.03 6.62
N LYS A 513 -2.54 16.97 5.88
CA LYS A 513 -1.30 16.36 6.37
C LYS A 513 -0.67 17.32 7.37
N ILE A 514 -0.69 16.95 8.64
CA ILE A 514 -0.10 17.76 9.71
C ILE A 514 1.32 17.27 9.97
N ALA A 515 2.31 18.12 9.73
CA ALA A 515 3.69 17.87 10.12
C ALA A 515 4.03 18.62 11.41
N LYS A 516 4.72 17.96 12.35
CA LYS A 516 5.21 18.57 13.57
C LYS A 516 6.62 19.10 13.34
N VAL A 517 6.86 20.37 13.63
CA VAL A 517 8.21 20.93 13.62
C VAL A 517 8.92 20.52 14.92
N VAL A 518 10.11 19.95 14.82
CA VAL A 518 10.91 19.47 15.97
C VAL A 518 12.36 19.95 15.86
N GLY A 519 13.08 19.92 16.99
CA GLY A 519 14.48 20.32 17.06
C GLY A 519 14.70 21.84 16.95
N LYS A 520 15.80 22.23 16.31
CA LYS A 520 16.20 23.64 16.15
C LYS A 520 15.18 24.45 15.36
N LEU A 521 14.51 23.85 14.37
CA LEU A 521 13.49 24.53 13.57
C LEU A 521 12.27 24.96 14.40
N ALA A 522 11.99 24.28 15.52
CA ALA A 522 10.88 24.64 16.41
C ALA A 522 11.17 25.92 17.23
N GLN A 523 12.42 26.38 17.28
CA GLN A 523 12.81 27.61 17.98
C GLN A 523 12.54 28.86 17.13
N VAL A 524 12.35 28.70 15.83
CA VAL A 524 12.04 29.79 14.90
C VAL A 524 10.55 30.12 15.03
N ALA A 525 10.24 31.38 15.33
CA ALA A 525 8.86 31.83 15.42
C ALA A 525 8.13 31.62 14.07
N PRO A 526 6.86 31.16 14.09
CA PRO A 526 6.11 30.94 12.86
C PRO A 526 5.98 32.26 12.07
N PRO A 527 6.01 32.21 10.72
CA PRO A 527 5.82 33.40 9.90
C PRO A 527 4.47 34.07 10.23
N LEU A 528 4.48 35.37 10.50
CA LEU A 528 3.26 36.18 10.59
C LEU A 528 2.74 36.44 9.18
N GLU A 529 1.42 36.45 8.98
CA GLU A 529 0.71 36.59 7.67
C GLU A 529 1.12 37.80 6.81
N GLN A 530 1.94 38.72 7.32
CA GLN A 530 2.44 39.90 6.61
C GLN A 530 3.85 39.72 6.01
N ASN A 531 4.57 38.64 6.32
CA ASN A 531 5.90 38.33 5.80
C ASN A 531 5.90 36.99 5.05
N ASP A 532 5.51 37.01 3.77
CA ASP A 532 5.68 35.89 2.83
C ASP A 532 7.16 35.48 2.61
N SER A 533 8.11 36.16 3.24
CA SER A 533 9.56 35.98 3.04
C SER A 533 10.22 34.95 3.97
N GLN A 534 9.54 34.46 5.01
CA GLN A 534 10.15 33.52 5.95
C GLN A 534 9.86 32.06 5.56
N LEU A 535 10.63 31.56 4.59
CA LEU A 535 10.61 30.16 4.18
C LEU A 535 11.21 29.28 5.28
N MET A 536 10.46 28.28 5.76
CA MET A 536 10.98 27.24 6.63
C MET A 536 11.54 26.10 5.77
N ALA A 537 12.87 25.96 5.75
CA ALA A 537 13.56 24.86 5.06
C ALA A 537 13.99 23.80 6.07
N GLY A 538 13.76 22.54 5.74
CA GLY A 538 14.11 21.41 6.59
C GLY A 538 13.88 20.08 5.89
N VAL A 539 14.23 19.00 6.56
CA VAL A 539 13.98 17.63 6.11
C VAL A 539 12.67 17.14 6.70
N LEU A 540 11.74 16.76 5.84
CA LEU A 540 10.47 16.16 6.25
C LEU A 540 10.66 14.63 6.38
N VAL A 541 10.54 14.13 7.61
CA VAL A 541 10.65 12.71 7.93
C VAL A 541 9.26 12.14 8.18
N GLN A 542 8.94 11.03 7.53
CA GLN A 542 7.69 10.30 7.72
C GLN A 542 7.95 8.97 8.44
N ASN A 543 7.38 8.79 9.63
CA ASN A 543 7.38 7.50 10.34
C ASN A 543 5.94 6.96 10.39
N GLY A 544 5.63 5.98 9.53
CA GLY A 544 4.26 5.53 9.31
C GLY A 544 3.41 6.65 8.70
N PHE A 545 2.50 7.23 9.50
CA PHE A 545 1.67 8.38 9.10
C PHE A 545 2.02 9.68 9.84
N ASP A 546 2.94 9.63 10.80
CA ASP A 546 3.39 10.82 11.51
C ASP A 546 4.47 11.53 10.70
N LEU A 547 4.23 12.81 10.40
CA LEU A 547 5.16 13.68 9.67
C LEU A 547 5.86 14.61 10.66
N SER A 548 7.19 14.67 10.56
CA SER A 548 8.02 15.56 11.37
C SER A 548 8.96 16.36 10.47
N LEU A 549 8.97 17.68 10.63
CA LEU A 549 9.90 18.58 9.93
C LEU A 549 11.04 18.95 10.88
N MET A 550 12.28 18.68 10.48
CA MET A 550 13.47 18.88 11.33
C MET A 550 14.66 19.43 10.52
N ALA A 551 15.62 20.05 11.20
CA ALA A 551 16.88 20.44 10.55
C ALA A 551 17.70 19.18 10.20
N PRO A 552 18.57 19.21 9.17
CA PRO A 552 19.45 18.10 8.85
C PRO A 552 20.29 17.61 10.05
N ASP A 553 20.79 18.54 10.87
CA ASP A 553 21.56 18.23 12.09
C ASP A 553 20.78 17.39 13.11
N ASP A 554 19.46 17.58 13.17
CA ASP A 554 18.58 16.97 14.17
C ASP A 554 18.14 15.56 13.76
N LEU A 555 18.41 15.13 12.51
CA LEU A 555 18.04 13.80 12.00
C LEU A 555 18.60 12.66 12.86
N ARG A 556 19.82 12.82 13.36
CA ARG A 556 20.48 11.79 14.18
C ARG A 556 19.80 11.61 15.52
N GLU A 557 19.40 12.70 16.16
CA GLU A 557 18.79 12.69 17.49
C GLU A 557 17.32 12.29 17.44
N TYR A 558 16.55 12.82 16.48
CA TYR A 558 15.09 12.65 16.44
C TYR A 558 14.61 11.52 15.51
N ALA A 559 15.34 11.20 14.45
CA ALA A 559 14.97 10.15 13.49
C ALA A 559 15.92 8.93 13.53
N GLY A 560 17.03 9.00 14.27
CA GLY A 560 18.05 7.96 14.30
C GLY A 560 18.80 7.80 12.98
N LEU A 561 18.69 8.77 12.06
CA LEU A 561 19.32 8.75 10.74
C LEU A 561 20.66 9.49 10.81
N THR A 562 21.74 8.83 10.38
CA THR A 562 23.06 9.46 10.27
C THR A 562 23.20 10.15 8.91
N THR A 563 23.58 11.42 8.92
CA THR A 563 23.97 12.17 7.73
C THR A 563 25.42 11.86 7.37
N THR A 564 25.69 11.61 6.10
CA THR A 564 27.05 11.39 5.57
C THR A 564 27.27 12.35 4.42
N THR A 565 28.37 13.08 4.45
CA THR A 565 28.83 13.92 3.34
C THR A 565 29.87 13.17 2.54
N ILE A 566 29.75 13.16 1.22
CA ILE A 566 30.73 12.54 0.32
C ILE A 566 31.66 13.65 -0.16
N THR A 567 32.96 13.53 0.14
CA THR A 567 33.99 14.43 -0.39
C THR A 567 34.68 13.77 -1.57
N CYS A 568 34.70 14.46 -2.71
CA CYS A 568 35.36 14.04 -3.93
C CYS A 568 36.74 14.73 -4.03
N LYS A 569 37.74 13.99 -4.49
CA LYS A 569 39.10 14.49 -4.74
C LYS A 569 39.61 14.00 -6.07
N GLN A 570 40.19 14.88 -6.87
CA GLN A 570 40.83 14.55 -8.14
C GLN A 570 42.24 15.14 -8.17
N HIS A 571 43.22 14.33 -8.55
CA HIS A 571 44.61 14.76 -8.73
C HIS A 571 44.92 14.81 -10.23
N ILE A 572 45.53 15.90 -10.68
CA ILE A 572 45.90 16.15 -12.07
C ILE A 572 47.32 16.71 -12.09
N THR A 573 48.17 16.24 -13.01
CA THR A 573 49.54 16.78 -13.18
C THR A 573 49.58 17.60 -14.47
N LEU A 574 49.86 18.91 -14.38
CA LEU A 574 49.96 19.77 -15.56
C LEU A 574 51.44 20.04 -15.90
N SER A 575 51.84 19.70 -17.12
CA SER A 575 53.24 19.70 -17.57
C SER A 575 53.70 21.07 -18.10
N SER A 576 52.80 21.83 -18.73
CA SER A 576 53.17 23.00 -19.54
C SER A 576 52.56 24.32 -19.06
N ALA A 577 51.44 24.28 -18.33
CA ALA A 577 50.73 25.47 -17.87
C ALA A 577 51.37 26.07 -16.62
N SER A 578 51.63 27.38 -16.61
CA SER A 578 52.03 28.11 -15.40
C SER A 578 50.81 28.43 -14.54
N MET A 579 51.01 28.60 -13.23
CA MET A 579 49.91 28.92 -12.32
C MET A 579 49.26 30.27 -12.65
N ASP A 580 50.01 31.25 -13.13
CA ASP A 580 49.45 32.54 -13.59
C ASP A 580 48.48 32.36 -14.77
N LEU A 581 48.79 31.44 -15.68
CA LEU A 581 47.94 31.16 -16.83
C LEU A 581 46.69 30.37 -16.43
N ILE A 582 46.83 29.43 -15.49
CA ILE A 582 45.71 28.70 -14.89
C ILE A 582 44.78 29.67 -14.17
N ARG A 583 45.33 30.57 -13.35
CA ARG A 583 44.58 31.62 -12.66
C ARG A 583 43.82 32.49 -13.66
N TRP A 584 44.50 32.99 -14.69
CA TRP A 584 43.87 33.84 -15.71
C TRP A 584 42.70 33.13 -16.41
N ALA A 585 42.85 31.85 -16.76
CA ALA A 585 41.81 31.10 -17.45
C ALA A 585 40.61 30.76 -16.55
N LEU A 586 40.88 30.41 -15.28
CA LEU A 586 39.83 30.19 -14.29
C LEU A 586 39.09 31.50 -14.00
N GLU A 587 39.80 32.62 -13.84
CA GLU A 587 39.19 33.94 -13.65
C GLU A 587 38.37 34.38 -14.87
N GLY A 588 38.84 34.06 -16.07
CA GLY A 588 38.11 34.31 -17.32
C GLY A 588 36.82 33.50 -17.47
N THR A 589 36.74 32.32 -16.84
CA THR A 589 35.59 31.41 -16.97
C THR A 589 34.60 31.56 -15.81
N PHE A 590 35.09 31.71 -14.59
CA PHE A 590 34.29 31.68 -13.35
C PHE A 590 34.20 33.04 -12.65
N GLY A 591 34.87 34.08 -13.17
CA GLY A 591 35.01 35.36 -12.48
C GLY A 591 36.09 35.30 -11.39
N ALA A 592 36.09 36.25 -10.45
CA ALA A 592 37.15 36.31 -9.43
C ALA A 592 37.20 35.01 -8.60
N ILE A 593 38.37 34.36 -8.56
CA ILE A 593 38.63 33.20 -7.71
C ILE A 593 39.33 33.65 -6.42
N GLU A 594 38.94 33.07 -5.29
CA GLU A 594 39.48 33.46 -3.98
C GLU A 594 40.79 32.73 -3.71
N GLU A 595 41.86 33.47 -3.42
CA GLU A 595 43.13 32.89 -3.01
C GLU A 595 43.11 32.66 -1.50
N VAL A 596 43.05 31.38 -1.10
CA VAL A 596 43.09 30.96 0.29
C VAL A 596 44.57 30.75 0.62
N GLY A 597 45.19 31.69 1.34
CA GLY A 597 46.64 31.74 1.54
C GLY A 597 47.27 30.43 2.05
N THR A 598 48.60 30.33 1.92
CA THR A 598 49.45 29.22 2.40
C THR A 598 49.39 29.10 3.93
N ASN A 599 48.37 28.40 4.45
CA ASN A 599 48.38 27.63 5.70
C ASN A 599 46.94 27.16 6.00
N ILE A 600 46.61 25.95 5.55
CA ILE A 600 45.73 25.07 6.31
C ILE A 600 46.63 23.93 6.81
N GLU A 601 47.53 24.26 7.73
CA GLU A 601 48.01 23.23 8.65
C GLU A 601 46.82 22.88 9.53
N SER A 602 46.49 21.59 9.54
CA SER A 602 45.55 20.94 10.45
C SER A 602 45.63 21.54 11.85
N GLU A 603 44.52 22.12 12.34
CA GLU A 603 44.38 22.41 13.76
C GLU A 603 44.66 21.13 14.56
N PRO A 604 45.60 21.14 15.51
CA PRO A 604 45.78 20.01 16.40
C PRO A 604 44.63 20.01 17.41
N ARG A 605 43.95 18.87 17.50
CA ARG A 605 42.99 18.58 18.57
C ARG A 605 43.66 18.78 19.93
N GLU A 606 43.06 19.61 20.77
CA GLU A 606 43.38 19.69 22.20
C GLU A 606 43.02 18.38 22.90
N GLU A 607 44.02 17.74 23.52
CA GLU A 607 43.87 17.04 24.80
C GLU A 607 45.11 17.30 25.68
N PRO A 608 44.95 17.33 27.02
CA PRO A 608 45.89 18.01 27.92
C PRO A 608 46.94 17.07 28.54
N GLY A 609 48.14 17.58 28.79
CA GLY A 609 48.96 17.11 29.91
C GLY A 609 50.48 17.04 29.72
N ASN A 610 51.16 17.73 30.64
CA ASN A 610 52.50 17.50 31.19
C ASN A 610 53.77 18.04 30.52
N GLU A 611 54.23 19.15 31.13
CA GLU A 611 55.55 19.39 31.76
C GLU A 611 56.85 19.06 31.02
N ALA A 612 57.59 20.16 30.78
CA ALA A 612 59.03 20.39 31.01
C ALA A 612 60.06 19.50 30.30
N ASP A 613 60.88 20.10 29.43
CA ASP A 613 62.31 20.28 29.75
C ASP A 613 62.97 21.36 28.87
N GLU A 614 63.79 22.20 29.50
CA GLU A 614 64.70 23.15 28.85
C GLU A 614 66.00 22.41 28.48
N SER A 615 66.43 22.44 27.21
CA SER A 615 67.87 22.40 26.96
C SER A 615 68.26 23.10 25.64
N SER A 616 69.08 24.13 25.81
CA SER A 616 69.73 24.94 24.81
C SER A 616 70.94 24.21 24.18
N LEU A 617 70.95 23.97 22.87
CA LEU A 617 72.17 23.62 22.13
C LEU A 617 72.21 24.25 20.73
N LYS A 618 73.09 25.27 20.62
CA LYS A 618 73.94 25.73 19.51
C LYS A 618 73.53 25.42 18.06
N GLN A 619 73.25 26.50 17.34
CA GLN A 619 73.43 26.66 15.88
C GLN A 619 74.88 26.38 15.45
N GLU A 620 75.05 25.46 14.50
CA GLU A 620 76.15 25.50 13.53
C GLU A 620 75.55 25.52 12.12
N ALA A 621 76.08 26.42 11.30
CA ALA A 621 75.64 26.68 9.93
C ALA A 621 76.15 25.58 8.99
N VAL A 622 75.26 25.09 8.12
CA VAL A 622 75.61 24.39 6.88
C VAL A 622 74.78 24.97 5.74
N ASP A 623 75.47 25.21 4.64
CA ASP A 623 75.09 25.83 3.37
C ASP A 623 73.64 25.72 2.87
N GLY A 624 73.11 26.87 2.47
CA GLY A 624 72.41 27.03 1.18
C GLY A 624 71.05 26.36 1.01
N GLU A 625 70.02 26.81 1.72
CA GLU A 625 68.63 26.53 1.33
C GLU A 625 68.05 27.66 0.46
N ILE A 626 67.64 27.28 -0.75
CA ILE A 626 66.85 28.07 -1.70
C ILE A 626 65.44 28.28 -1.09
N PRO A 627 64.79 29.45 -1.23
CA PRO A 627 63.45 29.67 -0.66
C PRO A 627 62.43 28.66 -1.21
N MET A 628 61.69 27.98 -0.33
CA MET A 628 60.57 27.10 -0.70
C MET A 628 59.40 27.93 -1.26
N GLU A 629 59.02 27.73 -2.52
CA GLU A 629 57.71 28.18 -3.04
C GLU A 629 56.59 27.33 -2.40
N GLY A 630 55.65 27.97 -1.70
CA GLY A 630 54.55 27.32 -1.00
C GLY A 630 53.41 26.85 -1.92
N THR A 631 52.62 25.87 -1.46
CA THR A 631 51.40 25.39 -2.13
C THR A 631 50.35 26.51 -2.22
N GLN A 632 49.91 26.86 -3.43
CA GLN A 632 48.87 27.87 -3.63
C GLN A 632 47.50 27.21 -3.63
N THR A 633 46.55 27.76 -2.86
CA THR A 633 45.18 27.23 -2.79
C THR A 633 44.19 28.27 -3.28
N PHE A 634 43.26 27.86 -4.14
CA PHE A 634 42.22 28.69 -4.72
C PHE A 634 40.85 28.07 -4.45
N LEU A 635 39.86 28.90 -4.19
CA LEU A 635 38.47 28.50 -4.07
C LEU A 635 37.71 29.04 -5.29
N VAL A 636 37.19 28.12 -6.09
CA VAL A 636 36.40 28.42 -7.30
C VAL A 636 34.92 28.31 -6.94
N MET A 637 34.17 29.39 -7.21
CA MET A 637 32.73 29.48 -6.98
C MET A 637 32.29 29.09 -5.55
N GLY A 638 33.17 29.23 -4.56
CA GLY A 638 32.88 28.89 -3.15
C GLY A 638 32.74 27.41 -2.83
N CYS A 639 32.95 26.49 -3.79
CA CYS A 639 32.60 25.07 -3.64
C CYS A 639 33.67 24.08 -4.13
N VAL A 640 34.58 24.49 -5.03
CA VAL A 640 35.68 23.64 -5.51
C VAL A 640 37.00 24.24 -5.05
N VAL A 641 37.74 23.49 -4.23
CA VAL A 641 39.07 23.85 -3.75
C VAL A 641 40.11 23.32 -4.72
N LEU A 642 40.97 24.19 -5.23
CA LEU A 642 42.10 23.86 -6.11
C LEU A 642 43.41 24.12 -5.37
N ARG A 643 44.22 23.09 -5.12
CA ARG A 643 45.56 23.22 -4.55
C ARG A 643 46.62 22.95 -5.60
N HIS A 644 47.51 23.91 -5.83
CA HIS A 644 48.63 23.79 -6.76
C HIS A 644 49.95 23.61 -5.99
N HIS A 645 50.62 22.49 -6.23
CA HIS A 645 51.90 22.14 -5.64
C HIS A 645 53.03 22.51 -6.61
N ALA A 646 53.66 23.67 -6.40
CA ALA A 646 54.68 24.22 -7.30
C ALA A 646 55.85 23.26 -7.59
N ARG A 647 56.26 22.42 -6.62
CA ARG A 647 57.37 21.48 -6.77
C ARG A 647 57.04 20.26 -7.64
N THR A 648 55.82 19.73 -7.53
CA THR A 648 55.40 18.50 -8.23
C THR A 648 54.59 18.79 -9.49
N ARG A 649 54.16 20.04 -9.67
CA ARG A 649 53.20 20.47 -10.71
C ARG A 649 51.88 19.71 -10.65
N GLU A 650 51.54 19.21 -9.47
CA GLU A 650 50.27 18.55 -9.20
C GLU A 650 49.24 19.58 -8.78
N ILE A 651 48.02 19.38 -9.27
CA ILE A 651 46.83 20.10 -8.91
C ILE A 651 45.87 19.11 -8.27
N GLU A 652 45.50 19.37 -7.02
CA GLU A 652 44.43 18.67 -6.32
C GLU A 652 43.15 19.51 -6.39
N LEU A 653 42.08 18.92 -6.89
CA LEU A 653 40.72 19.45 -6.80
C LEU A 653 39.98 18.70 -5.69
N GLU A 654 39.33 19.42 -4.79
CA GLU A 654 38.53 18.87 -3.69
C GLU A 654 37.17 19.59 -3.63
N TRP A 655 36.08 18.83 -3.59
CA TRP A 655 34.72 19.37 -3.48
C TRP A 655 33.78 18.38 -2.76
N GLU A 656 32.64 18.89 -2.27
CA GLU A 656 31.56 18.03 -1.78
C GLU A 656 30.73 17.50 -2.94
N GLY A 657 30.61 16.17 -3.05
CA GLY A 657 29.93 15.49 -4.14
C GLY A 657 28.43 15.75 -4.14
N ASN A 658 27.98 16.57 -5.08
CA ASN A 658 26.58 16.81 -5.40
C ASN A 658 26.47 17.35 -6.82
N MET A 659 25.29 17.24 -7.44
CA MET A 659 25.07 17.54 -8.85
C MET A 659 25.51 18.96 -9.28
N MET A 660 25.45 19.94 -8.37
CA MET A 660 25.88 21.30 -8.66
C MET A 660 27.41 21.44 -8.59
N ASN A 661 28.02 20.97 -7.50
CA ASN A 661 29.47 21.03 -7.29
C ASN A 661 30.22 20.15 -8.29
N ASP A 662 29.68 18.98 -8.64
CA ASP A 662 30.25 18.07 -9.65
C ASP A 662 30.33 18.77 -11.01
N GLY A 663 29.25 19.44 -11.44
CA GLY A 663 29.25 20.20 -12.70
C GLY A 663 30.24 21.38 -12.70
N ILE A 664 30.45 22.02 -11.55
CA ILE A 664 31.46 23.08 -11.41
C ILE A 664 32.86 22.47 -11.44
N ALA A 665 33.10 21.36 -10.74
CA ALA A 665 34.38 20.66 -10.74
C ALA A 665 34.76 20.17 -12.14
N ASP A 666 33.80 19.61 -12.90
CA ASP A 666 33.99 19.20 -14.29
C ASP A 666 34.35 20.38 -15.20
N ALA A 667 33.69 21.52 -15.02
CA ALA A 667 34.02 22.73 -15.76
C ALA A 667 35.43 23.25 -15.40
N VAL A 668 35.81 23.22 -14.12
CA VAL A 668 37.17 23.57 -13.69
C VAL A 668 38.19 22.64 -14.33
N MET A 669 37.96 21.32 -14.32
CA MET A 669 38.83 20.34 -14.97
C MET A 669 38.95 20.59 -16.48
N ALA A 670 37.84 20.88 -17.16
CA ALA A 670 37.84 21.20 -18.60
C ALA A 670 38.69 22.43 -18.90
N VAL A 671 38.61 23.49 -18.07
CA VAL A 671 39.46 24.67 -18.20
C VAL A 671 40.93 24.31 -18.00
N LEU A 672 41.27 23.53 -16.98
CA LEU A 672 42.65 23.12 -16.70
C LEU A 672 43.27 22.35 -17.88
N PHE A 673 42.55 21.37 -18.43
CA PHE A 673 43.02 20.63 -19.60
C PHE A 673 43.13 21.50 -20.86
N THR A 674 42.21 22.45 -21.03
CA THR A 674 42.25 23.41 -22.14
C THR A 674 43.50 24.30 -22.06
N VAL A 675 43.81 24.81 -20.86
CA VAL A 675 45.02 25.62 -20.63
C VAL A 675 46.27 24.82 -20.91
N GLU A 676 46.38 23.57 -20.46
CA GLU A 676 47.55 22.75 -20.74
C GLU A 676 47.78 22.52 -22.25
N SER A 677 46.69 22.38 -23.02
CA SER A 677 46.73 22.18 -24.47
C SER A 677 46.95 23.47 -25.29
N SER A 678 46.93 24.65 -24.65
CA SER A 678 47.00 25.95 -25.33
C SER A 678 48.41 26.25 -25.90
N PRO A 679 48.52 26.80 -27.14
CA PRO A 679 49.79 27.27 -27.70
C PRO A 679 50.52 28.32 -26.85
N ALA A 680 49.79 29.06 -26.01
CA ALA A 680 50.36 30.04 -25.08
C ALA A 680 51.22 29.36 -24.00
N SER A 681 50.76 28.23 -23.47
CA SER A 681 51.45 27.39 -22.48
C SER A 681 52.75 26.81 -23.05
N VAL A 682 52.71 26.37 -24.31
CA VAL A 682 53.89 25.84 -25.04
C VAL A 682 54.92 26.93 -25.35
N LYS A 683 54.49 28.17 -25.66
CA LYS A 683 55.41 29.30 -25.88
C LYS A 683 56.04 29.82 -24.59
N GLN A 684 55.37 29.70 -23.44
CA GLN A 684 55.92 30.07 -22.13
C GLN A 684 56.93 29.02 -21.65
N SER A 685 56.63 27.72 -21.80
CA SER A 685 57.57 26.64 -21.45
C SER A 685 58.84 26.64 -22.31
N ALA A 686 58.75 27.08 -23.57
CA ALA A 686 59.90 27.24 -24.46
C ALA A 686 60.83 28.44 -24.15
N LYS A 687 60.42 29.38 -23.26
CA LYS A 687 61.21 30.59 -22.93
C LYS A 687 62.20 30.42 -21.77
N HIS A 688 62.18 29.30 -21.03
CA HIS A 688 63.23 28.98 -20.07
C HIS A 688 64.42 28.30 -20.75
N LYS A 689 65.31 29.10 -21.36
CA LYS A 689 66.72 28.76 -21.51
C LYS A 689 67.51 29.87 -20.87
N HIS A 690 68.28 29.57 -19.83
CA HIS A 690 69.70 29.94 -19.67
C HIS A 690 70.25 29.46 -18.31
N HIS A 691 71.39 28.73 -18.40
CA HIS A 691 72.29 28.20 -17.34
C HIS A 691 71.74 26.97 -16.56
N HIS A 692 72.38 25.79 -16.46
CA HIS A 692 73.77 25.34 -16.59
C HIS A 692 73.89 23.98 -17.35
N HIS A 693 75.10 23.67 -17.81
CA HIS A 693 75.53 22.41 -18.47
C HIS A 693 75.05 21.12 -17.77
N ASP A 694 74.33 20.24 -18.48
CA ASP A 694 74.71 18.82 -18.71
C ASP A 694 73.71 18.10 -19.64
N ASP A 695 74.27 17.23 -20.49
CA ASP A 695 73.72 16.11 -21.26
C ASP A 695 72.54 16.23 -22.26
N ASP A 696 72.83 15.73 -23.47
CA ASP A 696 71.94 15.42 -24.59
C ASP A 696 70.78 14.49 -24.19
N ILE A 697 69.56 15.01 -24.23
CA ILE A 697 68.34 14.20 -24.47
C ILE A 697 67.48 14.96 -25.49
N PRO A 698 67.19 14.41 -26.68
CA PRO A 698 66.23 15.03 -27.59
C PRO A 698 64.83 14.92 -26.96
N THR A 699 64.27 16.05 -26.49
CA THR A 699 62.85 16.12 -26.15
C THR A 699 62.05 15.80 -27.41
N PRO A 700 61.22 14.74 -27.44
CA PRO A 700 60.39 14.46 -28.61
C PRO A 700 59.44 15.64 -28.83
N PRO A 701 59.16 16.02 -30.10
CA PRO A 701 58.16 17.03 -30.40
C PRO A 701 56.83 16.61 -29.76
N ASN A 702 56.06 17.59 -29.25
CA ASN A 702 54.74 17.32 -28.65
C ASN A 702 53.94 16.40 -29.60
N PRO A 703 53.47 15.23 -29.14
CA PRO A 703 52.75 14.27 -29.98
C PRO A 703 51.44 14.82 -30.56
N HIS A 704 51.02 16.02 -30.13
CA HIS A 704 49.82 16.72 -30.61
C HIS A 704 50.15 17.95 -31.46
N SER A 705 51.41 18.16 -31.84
CA SER A 705 51.83 19.31 -32.67
C SER A 705 51.46 19.17 -34.15
N GLN A 706 51.12 17.96 -34.62
CA GLN A 706 50.74 17.67 -36.01
C GLN A 706 49.55 16.68 -36.07
N LEU A 707 48.38 17.07 -35.55
CA LEU A 707 47.18 16.23 -35.60
C LEU A 707 46.64 16.14 -37.03
N GLU A 708 46.43 14.92 -37.50
CA GLU A 708 45.71 14.63 -38.76
C GLU A 708 44.23 15.03 -38.65
N SER A 709 43.55 15.24 -39.78
CA SER A 709 42.13 15.66 -39.81
C SER A 709 41.20 14.66 -39.11
N ALA A 710 41.52 13.36 -39.18
CA ALA A 710 40.77 12.31 -38.49
C ALA A 710 40.90 12.40 -36.96
N GLU A 711 42.11 12.63 -36.45
CA GLU A 711 42.37 12.77 -35.01
C GLU A 711 41.73 14.05 -34.42
N ARG A 712 41.61 15.11 -35.24
CA ARG A 712 40.87 16.33 -34.85
C ARG A 712 39.38 16.07 -34.72
N LEU A 713 38.80 15.28 -35.62
CA LEU A 713 37.39 14.89 -35.52
C LEU A 713 37.14 14.04 -34.27
N GLU A 714 38.02 13.08 -33.97
CA GLU A 714 37.90 12.22 -32.78
C GLU A 714 37.93 13.03 -31.48
N ARG A 715 38.79 14.03 -31.39
CA ARG A 715 38.83 14.96 -30.23
C ARG A 715 37.58 15.82 -30.13
N LEU A 716 37.05 16.30 -31.25
CA LEU A 716 35.80 17.04 -31.27
C LEU A 716 34.64 16.15 -30.78
N LEU A 717 34.56 14.91 -31.23
CA LEU A 717 33.55 13.94 -30.78
C LEU A 717 33.68 13.69 -29.27
N MET A 718 34.89 13.47 -28.76
CA MET A 718 35.13 13.32 -27.31
C MET A 718 34.59 14.51 -26.50
N MET A 719 34.84 15.75 -26.93
CA MET A 719 34.34 16.94 -26.23
C MET A 719 32.81 17.05 -26.28
N LEU A 720 32.20 16.69 -27.40
CA LEU A 720 30.75 16.72 -27.56
C LEU A 720 30.07 15.59 -26.77
N GLU A 721 30.66 14.40 -26.72
CA GLU A 721 30.16 13.26 -25.95
C GLU A 721 30.13 13.56 -24.45
N ALA A 722 31.14 14.25 -23.93
CA ALA A 722 31.17 14.69 -22.54
C ALA A 722 30.04 15.67 -22.18
N GLN A 723 29.55 16.46 -23.15
CA GLN A 723 28.53 17.49 -22.93
C GLN A 723 27.11 17.04 -23.24
N PHE A 724 26.95 16.12 -24.19
CA PHE A 724 25.64 15.73 -24.74
C PHE A 724 25.35 14.22 -24.64
N GLY A 725 26.31 13.42 -24.14
CA GLY A 725 26.19 11.96 -24.03
C GLY A 725 26.73 11.22 -25.26
N SER A 726 26.72 9.89 -25.21
CA SER A 726 27.36 9.03 -26.21
C SER A 726 26.59 8.86 -27.53
N GLU A 727 25.44 9.50 -27.71
CA GLU A 727 24.61 9.38 -28.92
C GLU A 727 24.99 10.44 -29.97
N ILE A 728 26.23 10.35 -30.46
CA ILE A 728 26.78 11.25 -31.48
C ILE A 728 27.28 10.41 -32.67
N ALA A 729 26.84 10.73 -33.88
CA ALA A 729 27.19 9.98 -35.08
C ALA A 729 27.57 10.89 -36.26
N PRO A 730 28.57 10.52 -37.08
CA PRO A 730 28.90 11.28 -38.29
C PRO A 730 27.79 11.17 -39.35
N ILE A 731 27.55 12.27 -40.08
CA ILE A 731 26.62 12.31 -41.20
C ILE A 731 27.36 11.85 -42.46
N GLU A 732 26.93 10.73 -43.05
CA GLU A 732 27.59 10.12 -44.21
C GLU A 732 27.33 10.86 -45.53
N ARG A 733 26.23 11.60 -45.65
CA ARG A 733 25.82 12.26 -46.90
C ARG A 733 25.86 13.79 -46.80
N PRO A 734 26.51 14.50 -47.74
CA PRO A 734 26.58 15.95 -47.72
C PRO A 734 25.23 16.60 -48.05
N ARG A 735 25.10 17.89 -47.69
CA ARG A 735 23.87 18.67 -47.95
C ARG A 735 23.80 19.05 -49.43
N VAL A 736 22.85 18.50 -50.16
CA VAL A 736 22.60 18.86 -51.56
C VAL A 736 21.69 20.11 -51.62
N PRO A 737 22.06 21.19 -52.35
CA PRO A 737 21.20 22.36 -52.51
C PRO A 737 19.85 22.03 -53.19
N ALA A 738 18.75 22.57 -52.66
CA ALA A 738 17.39 22.27 -53.13
C ALA A 738 17.13 22.60 -54.61
N ASP A 739 17.90 23.52 -55.19
CA ASP A 739 17.78 23.96 -56.58
C ASP A 739 18.30 22.91 -57.60
N LEU A 740 19.05 21.90 -57.13
CA LEU A 740 19.58 20.80 -57.94
C LEU A 740 18.81 19.47 -57.77
N ALA A 741 17.96 19.37 -56.74
CA ALA A 741 17.11 18.21 -56.48
C ALA A 741 15.79 18.23 -57.28
N ASN A 742 15.32 19.41 -57.70
CA ASN A 742 14.12 19.56 -58.52
C ASN A 742 14.48 19.66 -60.01
N GLY A 743 14.71 18.50 -60.63
CA GLY A 743 14.64 18.39 -62.09
C GLY A 743 13.25 18.83 -62.57
N THR A 744 13.22 19.72 -63.56
CA THR A 744 12.01 20.20 -64.26
C THR A 744 11.02 19.07 -64.55
N HIS A 745 9.81 19.16 -63.98
CA HIS A 745 8.69 18.29 -64.29
C HIS A 745 8.24 18.47 -65.76
N GLU A 746 8.79 17.69 -66.67
CA GLU A 746 8.16 17.40 -67.96
C GLU A 746 8.22 15.89 -68.26
N ASN A 747 7.02 15.28 -68.27
CA ASN A 747 6.63 14.01 -68.90
C ASN A 747 7.47 12.72 -68.66
N GLY A 748 6.99 11.91 -67.72
CA GLY A 748 6.57 10.51 -67.94
C GLY A 748 7.59 9.48 -68.46
N GLY A 749 8.06 8.63 -67.53
CA GLY A 749 8.59 7.29 -67.80
C GLY A 749 10.08 7.11 -67.52
N ASP A 750 10.42 6.19 -66.62
CA ASP A 750 11.76 5.58 -66.41
C ASP A 750 12.95 6.44 -65.92
N GLN A 751 12.74 7.44 -65.06
CA GLN A 751 13.82 8.30 -64.55
C GLN A 751 14.14 8.18 -63.03
N THR A 752 13.80 7.08 -62.38
CA THR A 752 14.10 6.93 -60.95
C THR A 752 15.57 6.54 -60.70
N GLU A 753 16.16 5.64 -61.49
CA GLU A 753 17.57 5.24 -61.34
C GLU A 753 18.54 6.31 -61.84
N ALA A 754 18.28 6.93 -62.99
CA ALA A 754 19.14 7.97 -63.55
C ALA A 754 19.23 9.25 -62.68
N ASN A 755 18.15 9.60 -61.96
CA ASN A 755 18.19 10.70 -60.99
C ASN A 755 18.92 10.31 -59.70
N LEU A 756 18.87 9.04 -59.29
CA LEU A 756 19.63 8.54 -58.14
C LEU A 756 21.14 8.49 -58.43
N GLU A 757 21.55 8.06 -59.63
CA GLU A 757 22.96 8.10 -60.06
C GLU A 757 23.47 9.54 -60.13
N ARG A 758 22.68 10.46 -60.71
CA ARG A 758 23.07 11.87 -60.80
C ARG A 758 23.20 12.56 -59.43
N ILE A 759 22.35 12.19 -58.47
CA ILE A 759 22.46 12.68 -57.09
C ILE A 759 23.70 12.08 -56.41
N ALA A 760 23.99 10.80 -56.62
CA ALA A 760 25.19 10.15 -56.07
C ALA A 760 26.49 10.75 -56.63
N ASP A 761 26.54 11.11 -57.91
CA ASP A 761 27.69 11.79 -58.51
C ASP A 761 27.92 13.18 -57.89
N ILE A 762 26.84 13.92 -57.61
CA ILE A 762 26.90 15.23 -56.93
C ILE A 762 27.34 15.08 -55.47
N GLU A 763 26.80 14.09 -54.76
CA GLU A 763 27.20 13.77 -53.37
C GLU A 763 28.68 13.38 -53.31
N SER A 764 29.18 12.58 -54.25
CA SER A 764 30.59 12.18 -54.33
C SER A 764 31.51 13.37 -54.62
N ALA A 765 31.14 14.23 -55.58
CA ALA A 765 31.94 15.41 -55.91
C ALA A 765 32.01 16.41 -54.74
N GLU A 766 30.94 16.52 -53.96
CA GLU A 766 30.90 17.39 -52.79
C GLU A 766 31.70 16.82 -51.60
N LEU A 767 31.66 15.50 -51.40
CA LEU A 767 32.54 14.81 -50.44
C LEU A 767 34.03 15.02 -50.77
N ASP A 768 34.41 14.91 -52.04
CA ASP A 768 35.78 15.17 -52.49
C ASP A 768 36.21 16.62 -52.23
N ARG A 769 35.30 17.60 -52.41
CA ARG A 769 35.54 19.02 -52.09
C ARG A 769 35.77 19.23 -50.60
N LEU A 770 34.93 18.63 -49.76
CA LEU A 770 35.01 18.72 -48.31
C LEU A 770 36.33 18.09 -47.80
N GLN A 771 36.71 16.93 -48.32
CA GLN A 771 37.99 16.30 -47.99
C GLN A 771 39.20 17.14 -48.41
N ALA A 772 39.14 17.82 -49.57
CA ALA A 772 40.18 18.76 -50.01
C ALA A 772 40.35 19.97 -49.08
N LEU A 773 39.30 20.36 -48.36
CA LEU A 773 39.32 21.40 -47.31
C LEU A 773 39.79 20.86 -45.95
N GLY A 774 40.11 19.58 -45.87
CA GLY A 774 40.50 18.87 -44.65
C GLY A 774 39.34 18.26 -43.90
N ILE A 775 38.09 18.41 -44.37
CA ILE A 775 36.86 17.96 -43.69
C ILE A 775 36.65 16.46 -43.87
N PRO A 776 36.77 15.64 -42.80
CA PRO A 776 36.66 14.19 -42.93
C PRO A 776 35.20 13.73 -43.13
N VAL A 777 34.22 14.44 -42.55
CA VAL A 777 32.79 14.12 -42.67
C VAL A 777 31.94 15.39 -42.86
N PRO A 778 30.87 15.36 -43.67
CA PRO A 778 30.02 16.54 -43.91
C PRO A 778 29.41 17.18 -42.65
N GLY A 779 29.09 16.37 -41.64
CA GLY A 779 28.41 16.83 -40.43
C GLY A 779 28.37 15.80 -39.33
N ILE A 780 27.76 16.17 -38.20
CA ILE A 780 27.57 15.33 -37.02
C ILE A 780 26.10 15.42 -36.57
N GLU A 781 25.49 14.29 -36.24
CA GLU A 781 24.17 14.20 -35.61
C GLU A 781 24.32 13.96 -34.11
N ILE A 782 23.67 14.80 -33.29
CA ILE A 782 23.68 14.73 -31.81
C ILE A 782 22.24 14.47 -31.35
N LYS A 783 22.03 13.43 -30.55
CA LYS A 783 20.73 13.10 -29.95
C LYS A 783 20.73 13.38 -28.45
N VAL A 784 19.75 14.17 -28.00
CA VAL A 784 19.52 14.46 -26.58
C VAL A 784 18.04 14.24 -26.28
N ASP A 785 17.75 13.21 -25.48
CA ASP A 785 16.40 12.70 -25.18
C ASP A 785 15.59 12.36 -26.44
N LYS A 786 14.61 13.20 -26.79
CA LYS A 786 13.74 13.05 -27.96
C LYS A 786 14.10 14.00 -29.11
N HIS A 787 15.14 14.81 -28.93
CA HIS A 787 15.53 15.84 -29.89
C HIS A 787 16.78 15.41 -30.65
N VAL A 788 16.78 15.65 -31.95
CA VAL A 788 17.91 15.41 -32.85
C VAL A 788 18.41 16.76 -33.35
N ALA A 789 19.70 16.98 -33.28
CA ALA A 789 20.38 18.14 -33.82
C ALA A 789 21.43 17.70 -34.85
N ARG A 790 21.51 18.40 -35.99
CA ARG A 790 22.50 18.16 -37.04
C ARG A 790 23.43 19.36 -37.13
N VAL A 791 24.73 19.11 -37.08
CA VAL A 791 25.79 20.11 -37.12
C VAL A 791 26.56 19.93 -38.42
N TRP A 792 26.56 20.93 -39.29
CA TRP A 792 27.32 20.90 -40.55
C TRP A 792 28.72 21.47 -40.33
N LEU A 793 29.77 20.68 -40.58
CA LEU A 793 31.14 21.03 -40.15
C LEU A 793 31.83 22.10 -41.01
N GLU A 794 31.33 22.37 -42.22
CA GLU A 794 31.88 23.42 -43.09
C GLU A 794 31.62 24.83 -42.52
N ASN A 795 30.39 25.10 -42.07
CA ASN A 795 29.94 26.41 -41.64
C ASN A 795 29.48 26.46 -40.17
N LEU A 796 29.57 25.34 -39.46
CA LEU A 796 29.10 25.14 -38.08
C LEU A 796 27.60 25.44 -37.90
N GLU A 797 26.81 25.30 -38.97
CA GLU A 797 25.36 25.50 -38.91
C GLU A 797 24.70 24.35 -38.14
N VAL A 798 23.87 24.71 -37.15
CA VAL A 798 23.14 23.75 -36.31
C VAL A 798 21.66 23.76 -36.66
N GLU A 799 21.16 22.64 -37.15
CA GLU A 799 19.75 22.38 -37.41
C GLU A 799 19.16 21.57 -36.25
N CYS A 800 18.21 22.15 -35.51
CA CYS A 800 17.46 21.44 -34.49
C CYS A 800 16.07 22.05 -34.33
N ALA A 801 15.04 21.20 -34.14
CA ALA A 801 13.67 21.64 -33.94
C ALA A 801 13.46 22.42 -32.63
N ASN A 802 14.33 22.20 -31.63
CA ASN A 802 14.32 22.90 -30.35
C ASN A 802 15.33 24.06 -30.37
N ALA A 803 14.83 25.29 -30.30
CA ALA A 803 15.65 26.49 -30.39
C ALA A 803 16.67 26.61 -29.24
N VAL A 804 16.31 26.21 -28.01
CA VAL A 804 17.20 26.28 -26.84
C VAL A 804 18.34 25.27 -26.97
N LEU A 805 18.02 24.04 -27.39
CA LEU A 805 19.03 23.01 -27.64
C LEU A 805 19.95 23.40 -28.81
N ARG A 806 19.39 23.95 -29.89
CA ARG A 806 20.15 24.47 -31.04
C ARG A 806 21.20 25.49 -30.60
N ASP A 807 20.78 26.49 -29.83
CA ASP A 807 21.67 27.59 -29.43
C ASP A 807 22.73 27.09 -28.43
N ARG A 808 22.39 26.16 -27.53
CA ARG A 808 23.35 25.48 -26.66
C ARG A 808 24.38 24.68 -27.44
N ILE A 809 23.95 23.84 -28.38
CA ILE A 809 24.85 23.04 -29.22
C ILE A 809 25.77 23.94 -30.04
N ARG A 810 25.24 25.02 -30.62
CA ARG A 810 26.03 25.99 -31.38
C ARG A 810 27.20 26.54 -30.55
N VAL A 811 26.93 27.05 -29.35
CA VAL A 811 27.96 27.64 -28.49
C VAL A 811 29.02 26.62 -28.10
N VAL A 812 28.61 25.39 -27.76
CA VAL A 812 29.54 24.32 -27.37
C VAL A 812 30.39 23.88 -28.55
N VAL A 813 29.80 23.71 -29.74
CA VAL A 813 30.53 23.34 -30.97
C VAL A 813 31.52 24.43 -31.36
N GLU A 814 31.11 25.70 -31.37
CA GLU A 814 32.00 26.83 -31.67
C GLU A 814 33.23 26.85 -30.74
N ARG A 815 33.01 26.63 -29.43
CA ARG A 815 34.10 26.54 -28.45
C ARG A 815 34.97 25.30 -28.59
N ALA A 816 34.38 24.13 -28.87
CA ALA A 816 35.12 22.90 -29.08
C ALA A 816 36.01 23.00 -30.34
N VAL A 817 35.51 23.60 -31.41
CA VAL A 817 36.25 23.87 -32.65
C VAL A 817 37.41 24.84 -32.42
N GLU A 818 37.22 25.89 -31.62
CA GLU A 818 38.32 26.79 -31.21
C GLU A 818 39.43 26.04 -30.45
N THR A 819 39.05 25.04 -29.64
CA THR A 819 39.94 24.32 -28.74
C THR A 819 40.82 23.29 -29.47
N VAL A 820 40.30 22.62 -30.51
CA VAL A 820 41.03 21.60 -31.29
C VAL A 820 41.94 22.21 -32.39
N SER A 821 41.95 23.54 -32.51
CA SER A 821 42.48 24.39 -33.60
C SER A 821 41.52 24.54 -34.81
N GLY A 822 41.41 25.77 -35.32
CA GLY A 822 40.43 26.18 -36.33
C GLY A 822 40.33 25.19 -37.48
N LEU A 823 39.19 24.50 -37.56
CA LEU A 823 39.10 23.15 -38.09
C LEU A 823 39.65 22.99 -39.53
N TRP A 824 39.76 24.05 -40.35
CA TRP A 824 40.15 23.98 -41.77
C TRP A 824 41.30 24.91 -42.21
N ALA A 825 42.19 25.33 -41.30
CA ALA A 825 43.31 26.19 -41.69
C ALA A 825 44.30 25.49 -42.64
N ALA A 826 44.15 25.73 -43.95
CA ALA A 826 45.10 25.32 -44.97
C ALA A 826 46.48 25.96 -44.73
N SER A 827 47.52 25.13 -44.74
CA SER A 827 48.91 25.57 -44.72
C SER A 827 49.23 26.41 -45.96
N SER A 828 49.24 27.73 -45.82
CA SER A 828 49.99 28.60 -46.73
C SER A 828 50.63 29.73 -45.93
N MET A 829 51.96 29.66 -45.77
CA MET A 829 52.73 30.81 -45.29
C MET A 829 52.81 31.86 -46.42
N PRO A 830 52.70 33.17 -46.10
CA PRO A 830 52.78 34.23 -47.09
C PRO A 830 54.23 34.52 -47.52
N LYS A 831 54.46 34.66 -48.84
CA LYS A 831 55.66 35.30 -49.40
C LYS A 831 55.40 36.81 -49.51
N GLU A 832 55.94 37.59 -48.58
CA GLU A 832 56.21 39.01 -48.80
C GLU A 832 57.56 39.18 -49.52
N ALA A 833 57.56 39.80 -50.70
CA ALA A 833 58.69 40.61 -51.16
C ALA A 833 58.26 41.54 -52.33
N ALA A 834 58.55 42.83 -52.12
CA ALA A 834 58.76 43.89 -53.11
C ALA A 834 57.53 44.55 -53.77
N LEU A 835 57.05 45.59 -53.08
CA LEU A 835 56.71 46.87 -53.68
C LEU A 835 57.82 47.36 -54.62
N ASN A 836 57.51 47.59 -55.90
CA ASN A 836 57.98 48.75 -56.66
C ASN A 836 57.29 48.83 -58.04
N GLY A 837 56.76 50.01 -58.37
CA GLY A 837 56.72 50.51 -59.74
C GLY A 837 55.42 50.40 -60.53
N SER A 838 54.57 51.42 -60.38
CA SER A 838 53.90 52.20 -61.45
C SER A 838 53.52 51.51 -62.77
N ALA A 839 52.24 51.57 -63.16
CA ALA A 839 51.71 52.65 -64.01
C ALA A 839 50.31 52.34 -64.59
N GLN A 840 49.45 53.37 -64.53
CA GLN A 840 48.41 53.75 -65.49
C GLN A 840 47.14 52.88 -65.65
N GLU A 841 46.04 53.38 -65.04
CA GLU A 841 44.78 53.87 -65.68
C GLU A 841 44.41 53.43 -67.12
N PRO A 842 43.12 53.56 -67.55
CA PRO A 842 41.85 53.44 -66.82
C PRO A 842 40.71 52.76 -67.64
N MET A 843 39.52 52.66 -67.01
CA MET A 843 38.16 52.86 -67.57
C MET A 843 37.46 51.80 -68.46
N GLU A 844 36.16 51.65 -68.13
CA GLU A 844 34.98 51.35 -68.97
C GLU A 844 34.82 49.94 -69.58
N MET A 845 33.85 49.15 -69.09
CA MET A 845 32.40 49.11 -69.40
C MET A 845 32.02 48.31 -70.65
N ALA A 846 31.06 47.40 -70.41
CA ALA A 846 29.99 46.95 -71.30
C ALA A 846 30.25 45.82 -72.33
N ILE A 847 29.77 44.63 -71.96
CA ILE A 847 28.60 43.92 -72.56
C ILE A 847 28.63 43.56 -74.07
N HIS A 848 28.29 42.28 -74.31
CA HIS A 848 27.72 41.66 -75.53
C HIS A 848 28.67 41.40 -76.72
N ALA A 849 28.54 40.32 -77.50
CA ALA A 849 27.50 39.31 -77.67
C ALA A 849 28.04 38.12 -78.48
N ALA A 850 27.19 37.10 -78.58
CA ALA A 850 26.99 36.21 -79.73
C ALA A 850 27.75 34.88 -79.81
N ALA A 851 26.98 33.86 -79.43
CA ALA A 851 27.17 32.45 -79.73
C ALA A 851 27.19 32.09 -81.23
N LYS A 852 27.74 30.91 -81.52
CA LYS A 852 27.48 29.92 -82.60
C LYS A 852 28.81 29.46 -83.19
N LYS A 853 29.12 28.17 -83.23
CA LYS A 853 28.58 27.10 -84.09
C LYS A 853 29.52 25.90 -83.82
N ALA A 854 29.24 24.62 -84.07
CA ALA A 854 28.16 23.95 -84.76
C ALA A 854 28.16 22.48 -84.30
N ALA A 855 27.02 21.84 -84.51
CA ALA A 855 26.76 20.44 -84.25
C ALA A 855 27.47 19.49 -85.23
N ALA A 856 27.59 18.25 -84.73
CA ALA A 856 27.45 16.96 -85.42
C ALA A 856 28.58 16.49 -86.35
N ILE A 857 29.06 15.27 -86.10
CA ILE A 857 28.87 14.07 -86.96
C ILE A 857 29.43 12.85 -86.21
N GLU A 858 28.69 11.75 -86.35
CA GLU A 858 28.88 10.40 -85.77
C GLU A 858 30.25 9.75 -86.05
N ALA A 859 30.76 9.03 -85.05
CA ALA A 859 31.20 7.63 -85.13
C ALA A 859 31.32 7.05 -83.72
#